data_AF-A0A925ZJI3-F1
#
_entry.id   AF-A0A925ZJI3-F1
#
_cell.length_a   1.000
_cell.length_b   1.000
_cell.length_c   1.000
_cell.angle_alpha   90.00
_cell.angle_beta   90.00
_cell.angle_gamma   90.00
#
_symmetry.space_group_name_H-M   'P 1'
#
loop_
_entity.id
_entity.type
_entity.pdbx_description
1 polymer ?
#
loop_
_entity_poly.entity_id
_entity_poly.type
_entity_poly.pdbx_seq_one_letter_code
_entity_poly.pdbx_strand_id
1 'polypeptide(L)'
;MLRGTGARDGSRFAANRRFRVLRRGFGITIRGWGLPPMRLAISVKTHRRGQLVAIGTLAAFGCGEPEGLMRAEPAAVTVKFDFDHRPLPDIPLPNDIATRHDPASPTGLRINASMLASTGYEQRTRALIDGLDGWGVYQPITIPFTGPIDVVGVRERHDDADYALGDDAVYLVNVDTDSQEYGRVHHLDIGNGNYPIVLERLDNYGDNDPRGWSINLVYDEEDEDKNDNGRIDPSEDENRDGVLQAEEDRNGNGVLDLSEDSDADGVLDRPNYFPGRAPARSDLAGRADALMSFYESETNTLVVQPMVPLREETTYAVVVTKRIRDLDGNPIGSPFAFVNHAAQTDDLRPLLDVLPDGLAEDDIAFAFSYTTESVTKDWFAVREGLYGEGVQAHFAEQFPARIARLFPLKDTGVGGKFEGRNPFVLNHEDWKPVLGVLLKAFFEGGDTTSQQFRAIVDGHDYIDYHVQGTYFSPQLFDRFGPDKKRLPLDEQSWPADLERTPATARAEEIPFWIVMPRKETSVRSKGEMAPVVLLGHGYGSNRATELLGFAGFLAQFGMAAISTDNVSHGVPVTPEQQDMFRLLMKNAGLEPAMDAVLFTRGGDVDGDGIHDQDLDRDGTTDSGVDFWTAYLFHMRDMMRQSALDYMQLIRIIRSWDGTRRWELDLDGDGKYDQIDVNGDGVIDLAGDFDGDGIVDIGSRSPIYVMGGSLGGIMATTLGGIEPEVDAIIPIAGAGRLMDVGNRSLQGGVPQAVLLRVMGPLYLATMQDDGTTRIHSQVTELNSKADIP
;
A
#
# COMPACT_ATOMS: atom_id res chain seq x y z
N MET A 1 -15.46 40.79 51.54
CA MET A 1 -15.38 42.21 51.10
C MET A 1 -15.51 42.18 49.58
N LEU A 2 -16.69 42.24 48.96
CA LEU A 2 -17.69 43.32 48.84
C LEU A 2 -17.15 44.67 48.34
N ARG A 3 -17.76 45.12 47.22
CA ARG A 3 -17.75 46.43 46.52
C ARG A 3 -16.65 46.59 45.44
N GLY A 4 -16.93 46.82 44.16
CA GLY A 4 -18.16 47.23 43.47
C GLY A 4 -18.12 48.72 43.06
N THR A 5 -18.62 48.97 41.85
CA THR A 5 -18.99 50.27 41.21
C THR A 5 -17.88 51.02 40.45
N GLY A 6 -18.11 51.56 39.24
CA GLY A 6 -19.38 51.75 38.53
C GLY A 6 -19.22 52.13 37.05
N ALA A 7 -20.31 51.92 36.33
CA ALA A 7 -20.54 52.13 34.90
C ALA A 7 -21.28 53.46 34.61
N ARG A 8 -21.55 53.68 33.30
CA ARG A 8 -22.54 54.55 32.59
C ARG A 8 -21.86 55.57 31.67
N ASP A 9 -22.30 55.86 30.45
CA ASP A 9 -23.56 55.69 29.69
C ASP A 9 -23.18 55.51 28.18
N GLY A 10 -23.87 54.78 27.29
CA GLY A 10 -25.29 54.90 26.87
C GLY A 10 -25.42 56.00 25.80
N SER A 11 -25.91 55.86 24.55
CA SER A 11 -26.98 55.02 23.97
C SER A 11 -27.13 55.35 22.45
N ARG A 12 -27.37 54.34 21.58
CA ARG A 12 -28.62 54.00 20.83
C ARG A 12 -28.84 54.57 19.40
N PHE A 13 -28.88 53.63 18.44
CA PHE A 13 -29.89 53.33 17.39
C PHE A 13 -30.63 54.47 16.63
N ALA A 14 -30.54 54.49 15.28
CA ALA A 14 -31.53 53.88 14.34
C ALA A 14 -31.53 54.46 12.89
N ALA A 15 -31.47 53.55 11.92
CA ALA A 15 -32.24 53.42 10.66
C ALA A 15 -32.09 54.34 9.41
N ASN A 16 -31.91 53.63 8.28
CA ASN A 16 -32.60 53.73 6.96
C ASN A 16 -31.94 54.37 5.71
N ARG A 17 -31.66 53.43 4.75
CA ARG A 17 -32.06 53.38 3.32
C ARG A 17 -31.32 54.18 2.22
N ARG A 18 -30.89 53.36 1.23
CA ARG A 18 -30.87 53.52 -0.26
C ARG A 18 -29.84 54.46 -0.88
N PHE A 19 -28.96 53.93 -1.74
CA PHE A 19 -28.57 54.49 -3.07
C PHE A 19 -27.83 53.37 -3.84
N ARG A 20 -28.44 52.74 -4.86
CA ARG A 20 -28.50 53.06 -6.31
C ARG A 20 -27.18 52.82 -7.07
N VAL A 21 -27.18 51.72 -7.82
CA VAL A 21 -26.18 51.29 -8.82
C VAL A 21 -26.11 52.27 -9.99
N LEU A 22 -24.89 52.60 -10.44
CA LEU A 22 -24.63 53.32 -11.69
C LEU A 22 -23.44 52.70 -12.44
N ARG A 23 -23.71 52.32 -13.70
CA ARG A 23 -22.75 51.92 -14.74
C ARG A 23 -21.92 53.10 -15.27
N ARG A 24 -20.69 52.81 -15.71
CA ARG A 24 -19.92 53.31 -16.89
C ARG A 24 -18.42 53.07 -16.58
N GLY A 25 -17.54 52.47 -17.37
CA GLY A 25 -17.47 52.21 -18.80
C GLY A 25 -16.47 53.17 -19.47
N PHE A 26 -15.23 52.70 -19.76
CA PHE A 26 -14.19 53.19 -20.71
C PHE A 26 -13.00 52.20 -20.56
N GLY A 27 -12.38 51.54 -21.54
CA GLY A 27 -12.27 51.68 -22.99
C GLY A 27 -10.83 52.08 -23.34
N ILE A 28 -10.03 51.19 -23.97
CA ILE A 28 -9.05 51.45 -25.06
C ILE A 28 -8.38 50.14 -25.53
N THR A 29 -8.27 50.06 -26.86
CA THR A 29 -7.89 49.00 -27.81
C THR A 29 -6.36 48.79 -27.93
N ILE A 30 -5.85 47.67 -28.50
CA ILE A 30 -5.26 47.58 -29.86
C ILE A 30 -4.91 46.12 -30.26
N ARG A 31 -5.38 45.73 -31.47
CA ARG A 31 -4.90 44.79 -32.54
C ARG A 31 -4.28 43.44 -32.13
N GLY A 32 -4.86 42.28 -32.48
CA GLY A 32 -5.02 41.67 -33.83
C GLY A 32 -3.87 40.67 -34.03
N TRP A 33 -3.99 39.39 -34.43
CA TRP A 33 -4.66 38.70 -35.56
C TRP A 33 -5.19 37.33 -35.04
N GLY A 34 -6.22 36.62 -35.54
CA GLY A 34 -7.09 36.72 -36.71
C GLY A 34 -7.40 35.30 -37.25
N LEU A 35 -8.61 34.75 -36.99
CA LEU A 35 -9.55 34.07 -37.91
C LEU A 35 -10.64 33.27 -37.12
N PRO A 36 -11.90 33.13 -37.63
CA PRO A 36 -13.11 33.06 -36.79
C PRO A 36 -13.87 31.71 -36.86
N PRO A 37 -14.79 31.43 -35.90
CA PRO A 37 -15.77 30.35 -36.02
C PRO A 37 -17.07 30.80 -36.70
N MET A 38 -17.53 30.03 -37.69
CA MET A 38 -18.86 30.12 -38.29
C MET A 38 -19.93 29.66 -37.29
N ARG A 39 -20.93 30.50 -37.01
CA ARG A 39 -22.24 30.09 -36.50
C ARG A 39 -23.30 30.51 -37.51
N LEU A 40 -23.92 29.52 -38.15
CA LEU A 40 -25.06 29.72 -39.03
C LEU A 40 -26.35 29.63 -38.19
N ALA A 41 -27.06 30.74 -38.05
CA ALA A 41 -28.39 30.80 -37.45
C ALA A 41 -29.43 30.41 -38.51
N ILE A 42 -30.20 29.35 -38.24
CA ILE A 42 -31.35 28.96 -39.05
C ILE A 42 -32.56 29.77 -38.57
N SER A 43 -33.25 30.39 -39.50
CA SER A 43 -34.54 31.03 -39.26
C SER A 43 -35.51 30.63 -40.38
N VAL A 44 -36.79 30.53 -39.98
CA VAL A 44 -38.00 30.80 -40.77
C VAL A 44 -38.91 29.60 -41.15
N LYS A 45 -40.09 29.64 -40.50
CA LYS A 45 -41.48 29.35 -40.93
C LYS A 45 -42.05 27.93 -40.97
N THR A 46 -43.11 27.82 -40.16
CA THR A 46 -44.28 26.96 -40.30
C THR A 46 -45.03 27.17 -41.62
N HIS A 47 -45.49 26.08 -42.26
CA HIS A 47 -46.85 25.91 -42.84
C HIS A 47 -47.10 24.48 -43.40
N ARG A 48 -48.13 23.84 -42.82
CA ARG A 48 -49.09 22.78 -43.28
C ARG A 48 -48.78 21.77 -44.42
N ARG A 49 -48.96 20.48 -44.03
CA ARG A 49 -49.68 19.31 -44.64
C ARG A 49 -49.46 18.94 -46.12
N GLY A 50 -49.01 17.70 -46.35
CA GLY A 50 -49.31 16.92 -47.58
C GLY A 50 -48.38 15.73 -47.88
N GLN A 51 -48.76 14.53 -47.39
CA GLN A 51 -48.56 13.17 -47.92
C GLN A 51 -47.23 12.71 -48.61
N LEU A 52 -46.56 11.76 -47.93
CA LEU A 52 -46.09 10.44 -48.38
C LEU A 52 -45.57 10.27 -49.83
N VAL A 53 -44.25 10.06 -49.97
CA VAL A 53 -43.65 9.00 -50.80
C VAL A 53 -42.39 8.48 -50.09
N ALA A 54 -42.37 7.18 -49.83
CA ALA A 54 -41.25 6.44 -49.24
C ALA A 54 -40.11 6.25 -50.26
N ILE A 55 -38.88 6.52 -49.83
CA ILE A 55 -37.67 5.97 -50.46
C ILE A 55 -36.99 5.16 -49.36
N GLY A 56 -37.27 3.85 -49.38
CA GLY A 56 -36.59 2.86 -48.55
C GLY A 56 -35.36 2.35 -49.26
N THR A 57 -34.19 2.68 -48.72
CA THR A 57 -32.98 1.86 -48.86
C THR A 57 -32.04 2.18 -47.69
N LEU A 58 -32.40 1.70 -46.48
CA LEU A 58 -31.40 1.52 -45.43
C LEU A 58 -30.81 0.12 -45.65
N ALA A 59 -29.50 0.08 -45.81
CA ALA A 59 -28.73 -1.16 -45.77
C ALA A 59 -28.93 -1.81 -44.39
N ALA A 60 -29.71 -2.88 -44.35
CA ALA A 60 -29.68 -3.84 -43.27
C ALA A 60 -28.35 -4.59 -43.37
N PHE A 61 -27.30 -4.04 -42.75
CA PHE A 61 -26.30 -4.91 -42.14
C PHE A 61 -27.05 -5.65 -41.03
N GLY A 62 -27.27 -6.95 -41.22
CA GLY A 62 -27.84 -7.79 -40.18
C GLY A 62 -26.87 -7.84 -39.03
N CYS A 63 -27.08 -7.01 -38.00
CA CYS A 63 -26.74 -7.43 -36.66
C CYS A 63 -27.70 -8.58 -36.33
N GLY A 64 -27.19 -9.80 -36.27
CA GLY A 64 -27.88 -10.84 -35.52
C GLY A 64 -28.13 -10.34 -34.09
N GLU A 65 -29.14 -10.88 -33.41
CA GLU A 65 -29.26 -10.65 -31.98
C GLU A 65 -27.94 -11.11 -31.31
N PRO A 66 -27.40 -10.36 -30.34
CA PRO A 66 -26.19 -10.78 -29.64
C PRO A 66 -26.40 -12.18 -29.05
N GLU A 67 -25.63 -13.16 -29.51
CA GLU A 67 -25.67 -14.53 -29.01
C GLU A 67 -24.61 -14.72 -27.92
N GLY A 68 -24.97 -15.42 -26.84
CA GLY A 68 -24.00 -15.89 -25.85
C GLY A 68 -23.34 -17.20 -26.27
N LEU A 69 -22.43 -17.72 -25.44
CA LEU A 69 -21.70 -18.96 -25.72
C LEU A 69 -22.62 -20.16 -25.92
N MET A 70 -23.59 -20.31 -25.00
CA MET A 70 -24.54 -21.42 -24.97
C MET A 70 -25.78 -21.01 -24.20
N ARG A 71 -26.93 -21.62 -24.53
CA ARG A 71 -28.22 -21.29 -23.88
C ARG A 71 -28.18 -21.68 -22.41
N ALA A 72 -28.61 -20.77 -21.54
CA ALA A 72 -28.76 -21.08 -20.13
C ALA A 72 -30.08 -21.81 -19.86
N GLU A 73 -30.06 -22.69 -18.86
CA GLU A 73 -31.27 -23.29 -18.30
C GLU A 73 -31.91 -22.32 -17.29
N PRO A 74 -33.26 -22.23 -17.24
CA PRO A 74 -33.93 -21.48 -16.19
C PRO A 74 -33.62 -22.05 -14.80
N ALA A 75 -33.28 -21.19 -13.85
CA ALA A 75 -33.05 -21.54 -12.46
C ALA A 75 -33.80 -20.58 -11.52
N ALA A 76 -34.12 -21.04 -10.31
CA ALA A 76 -34.77 -20.20 -9.29
C ALA A 76 -33.77 -19.22 -8.65
N VAL A 77 -32.57 -19.71 -8.34
CA VAL A 77 -31.42 -18.91 -7.91
C VAL A 77 -30.47 -18.73 -9.09
N THR A 78 -30.05 -17.50 -9.33
CA THR A 78 -29.10 -17.14 -10.39
C THR A 78 -27.95 -16.33 -9.83
N VAL A 79 -26.85 -16.25 -10.56
CA VAL A 79 -25.85 -15.20 -10.32
C VAL A 79 -26.53 -13.84 -10.44
N LYS A 80 -26.31 -12.95 -9.48
CA LYS A 80 -26.92 -11.61 -9.45
C LYS A 80 -26.22 -10.69 -10.44
N PHE A 81 -27.01 -9.87 -11.14
CA PHE A 81 -26.48 -8.92 -12.11
C PHE A 81 -27.34 -7.64 -12.14
N ASP A 82 -27.05 -6.70 -11.25
CA ASP A 82 -27.74 -5.41 -11.15
C ASP A 82 -26.76 -4.24 -11.38
N PHE A 83 -26.77 -3.70 -12.61
CA PHE A 83 -25.97 -2.53 -12.98
C PHE A 83 -26.48 -1.21 -12.38
N ASP A 84 -27.75 -1.16 -11.99
CA ASP A 84 -28.40 0.04 -11.50
C ASP A 84 -28.29 0.18 -9.98
N HIS A 85 -27.82 -0.86 -9.30
CA HIS A 85 -27.44 -0.80 -7.90
C HIS A 85 -26.42 0.32 -7.65
N ARG A 86 -26.56 0.99 -6.50
CA ARG A 86 -25.74 2.14 -6.09
C ARG A 86 -25.32 1.95 -4.64
N PRO A 87 -24.10 2.38 -4.26
CA PRO A 87 -23.16 3.18 -5.05
C PRO A 87 -22.36 2.42 -6.12
N LEU A 88 -22.24 1.09 -5.98
CA LEU A 88 -21.55 0.18 -6.90
C LEU A 88 -22.55 -0.83 -7.49
N PRO A 89 -22.32 -1.34 -8.71
CA PRO A 89 -23.15 -2.38 -9.29
C PRO A 89 -23.05 -3.67 -8.46
N ASP A 90 -24.14 -4.41 -8.38
CA ASP A 90 -24.19 -5.70 -7.70
C ASP A 90 -24.11 -6.83 -8.73
N ILE A 91 -22.87 -7.12 -9.10
CA ILE A 91 -22.45 -8.05 -10.15
C ILE A 91 -21.22 -8.83 -9.65
N PRO A 92 -20.83 -9.95 -10.29
CA PRO A 92 -19.55 -10.56 -9.99
C PRO A 92 -18.40 -9.59 -10.25
N LEU A 93 -17.43 -9.51 -9.34
CA LEU A 93 -16.22 -8.68 -9.47
C LEU A 93 -14.99 -9.52 -9.10
N PRO A 94 -13.84 -9.35 -9.78
CA PRO A 94 -13.64 -8.55 -10.99
C PRO A 94 -14.43 -9.00 -12.21
N ASN A 95 -14.74 -8.07 -13.12
CA ASN A 95 -15.43 -8.39 -14.36
C ASN A 95 -15.18 -7.31 -15.42
N ASP A 96 -14.75 -7.71 -16.62
CA ASP A 96 -14.44 -6.77 -17.71
C ASP A 96 -15.65 -5.97 -18.19
N ILE A 97 -16.88 -6.41 -17.89
CA ILE A 97 -18.07 -5.59 -18.14
C ILE A 97 -18.10 -4.27 -17.34
N ALA A 98 -17.38 -4.24 -16.20
CA ALA A 98 -17.21 -3.07 -15.35
C ALA A 98 -15.91 -2.30 -15.67
N THR A 99 -15.44 -2.43 -16.91
CA THR A 99 -14.31 -1.65 -17.46
C THR A 99 -14.78 -0.74 -18.59
N ARG A 100 -13.92 0.18 -19.01
CA ARG A 100 -14.05 0.94 -20.24
C ARG A 100 -12.88 0.60 -21.16
N HIS A 101 -13.13 0.63 -22.46
CA HIS A 101 -12.07 0.46 -23.45
C HIS A 101 -11.19 1.72 -23.54
N ASP A 102 -9.88 1.54 -23.42
CA ASP A 102 -8.85 2.56 -23.55
C ASP A 102 -7.64 1.97 -24.32
N PRO A 103 -7.52 2.21 -25.64
CA PRO A 103 -6.43 1.63 -26.42
C PRO A 103 -5.05 2.22 -26.08
N ALA A 104 -4.99 3.25 -25.23
CA ALA A 104 -3.74 3.80 -24.74
C ALA A 104 -3.22 3.07 -23.50
N SER A 105 -4.03 2.25 -22.82
CA SER A 105 -3.59 1.45 -21.69
C SER A 105 -2.90 0.15 -22.15
N PRO A 106 -2.04 -0.46 -21.32
CA PRO A 106 -1.39 -1.75 -21.59
C PRO A 106 -2.36 -2.86 -22.04
N THR A 107 -3.48 -3.02 -21.33
CA THR A 107 -4.47 -4.08 -21.58
C THR A 107 -5.55 -3.69 -22.60
N GLY A 108 -5.61 -2.43 -23.01
CA GLY A 108 -6.73 -1.88 -23.77
C GLY A 108 -7.97 -1.54 -22.91
N LEU A 109 -7.91 -1.72 -21.59
CA LEU A 109 -8.99 -1.48 -20.64
C LEU A 109 -8.59 -0.49 -19.53
N ARG A 110 -9.59 0.09 -18.87
CA ARG A 110 -9.47 0.78 -17.58
C ARG A 110 -10.66 0.42 -16.69
N ILE A 111 -10.46 0.29 -15.39
CA ILE A 111 -11.57 0.07 -14.44
C ILE A 111 -12.56 1.23 -14.54
N ASN A 112 -13.87 0.95 -14.51
CA ASN A 112 -14.94 1.96 -14.53
C ASN A 112 -15.59 2.09 -13.16
N ALA A 113 -14.95 2.82 -12.24
CA ALA A 113 -15.40 2.92 -10.86
C ALA A 113 -16.43 4.06 -10.68
N SER A 114 -17.46 3.83 -9.87
CA SER A 114 -18.44 4.87 -9.51
C SER A 114 -17.84 5.86 -8.51
N MET A 115 -17.88 7.16 -8.83
CA MET A 115 -17.45 8.23 -7.92
C MET A 115 -18.50 8.60 -6.86
N LEU A 116 -19.67 7.94 -6.87
CA LEU A 116 -20.68 8.09 -5.82
C LEU A 116 -20.20 7.31 -4.59
N ALA A 117 -19.81 8.02 -3.54
CA ALA A 117 -19.23 7.46 -2.34
C ALA A 117 -19.69 8.25 -1.12
N SER A 118 -19.71 7.61 0.05
CA SER A 118 -20.17 8.24 1.30
C SER A 118 -19.14 9.22 1.86
N THR A 119 -17.86 9.01 1.56
CA THR A 119 -16.76 9.86 2.03
C THR A 119 -15.90 10.39 0.88
N GLY A 120 -15.26 11.54 1.10
CA GLY A 120 -14.28 12.08 0.15
C GLY A 120 -13.04 11.19 0.00
N TYR A 121 -12.67 10.47 1.06
CA TYR A 121 -11.58 9.50 1.04
C TYR A 121 -11.88 8.34 0.07
N GLU A 122 -13.06 7.75 0.19
CA GLU A 122 -13.51 6.67 -0.69
C GLU A 122 -13.64 7.15 -2.14
N GLN A 123 -14.24 8.33 -2.36
CA GLN A 123 -14.34 8.91 -3.69
C GLN A 123 -12.98 9.06 -4.38
N ARG A 124 -11.97 9.57 -3.66
CA ARG A 124 -10.61 9.76 -4.21
C ARG A 124 -9.88 8.44 -4.42
N THR A 125 -10.04 7.48 -3.52
CA THR A 125 -9.52 6.11 -3.71
C THR A 125 -10.11 5.47 -4.96
N ARG A 126 -11.42 5.59 -5.17
CA ARG A 126 -12.08 5.08 -6.38
C ARG A 126 -11.60 5.81 -7.64
N ALA A 127 -11.31 7.11 -7.57
CA ALA A 127 -10.75 7.85 -8.70
C ALA A 127 -9.37 7.33 -9.12
N LEU A 128 -8.55 6.87 -8.17
CA LEU A 128 -7.28 6.22 -8.45
C LEU A 128 -7.48 4.81 -9.01
N ILE A 129 -8.42 4.03 -8.47
CA ILE A 129 -8.82 2.71 -9.01
C ILE A 129 -9.31 2.83 -10.46
N ASP A 130 -10.10 3.86 -10.77
CA ASP A 130 -10.57 4.16 -12.13
C ASP A 130 -9.44 4.37 -13.14
N GLY A 131 -8.25 4.74 -12.66
CA GLY A 131 -7.03 4.89 -13.45
C GLY A 131 -6.29 3.58 -13.72
N LEU A 132 -6.60 2.47 -13.03
CA LEU A 132 -5.94 1.19 -13.26
C LEU A 132 -6.32 0.63 -14.63
N ASP A 133 -5.34 0.01 -15.29
CA ASP A 133 -5.50 -0.62 -16.61
C ASP A 133 -6.06 -2.04 -16.53
N GLY A 134 -6.48 -2.51 -15.38
CA GLY A 134 -7.10 -3.81 -15.26
C GLY A 134 -7.38 -4.15 -13.80
N TRP A 135 -7.70 -5.42 -13.58
CA TRP A 135 -8.06 -5.97 -12.29
C TRP A 135 -6.83 -6.50 -11.55
N GLY A 136 -6.83 -6.48 -10.22
CA GLY A 136 -5.66 -6.92 -9.44
C GLY A 136 -5.29 -8.38 -9.70
N VAL A 137 -3.99 -8.66 -9.83
CA VAL A 137 -3.46 -10.03 -10.10
C VAL A 137 -3.69 -11.03 -8.96
N TYR A 138 -4.11 -10.57 -7.79
CA TYR A 138 -4.25 -11.42 -6.60
C TYR A 138 -5.44 -11.03 -5.71
N GLN A 139 -6.39 -10.30 -6.28
CA GLN A 139 -7.58 -9.87 -5.56
C GLN A 139 -8.61 -11.01 -5.44
N PRO A 140 -9.49 -10.97 -4.43
CA PRO A 140 -10.63 -11.89 -4.34
C PRO A 140 -11.63 -11.70 -5.49
N ILE A 141 -12.32 -12.77 -5.83
CA ILE A 141 -13.44 -12.81 -6.76
C ILE A 141 -14.73 -12.94 -5.94
N THR A 142 -15.64 -11.98 -6.05
CA THR A 142 -16.96 -12.00 -5.42
C THR A 142 -18.02 -12.38 -6.44
N ILE A 143 -18.93 -13.27 -6.06
CA ILE A 143 -20.01 -13.79 -6.92
C ILE A 143 -21.31 -13.72 -6.12
N PRO A 144 -22.10 -12.64 -6.26
CA PRO A 144 -23.39 -12.51 -5.60
C PRO A 144 -24.43 -13.39 -6.27
N PHE A 145 -25.38 -13.91 -5.48
CA PHE A 145 -26.51 -14.71 -5.95
C PHE A 145 -27.85 -14.03 -5.61
N THR A 146 -28.90 -14.33 -6.39
CA THR A 146 -30.25 -13.79 -6.14
C THR A 146 -30.96 -14.44 -4.93
N GLY A 147 -30.33 -15.43 -4.31
CA GLY A 147 -30.81 -16.16 -3.13
C GLY A 147 -29.74 -17.10 -2.57
N PRO A 148 -30.02 -17.74 -1.41
CA PRO A 148 -29.04 -18.56 -0.71
C PRO A 148 -28.69 -19.85 -1.47
N ILE A 149 -27.45 -20.31 -1.27
CA ILE A 149 -26.90 -21.53 -1.88
C ILE A 149 -26.47 -22.57 -0.83
N ASP A 150 -26.31 -23.82 -1.25
CA ASP A 150 -25.75 -24.90 -0.43
C ASP A 150 -24.23 -24.71 -0.23
N VAL A 151 -23.87 -23.89 0.76
CA VAL A 151 -22.49 -23.58 1.13
C VAL A 151 -21.69 -24.79 1.61
N VAL A 152 -22.36 -25.80 2.20
CA VAL A 152 -21.71 -27.05 2.63
C VAL A 152 -21.30 -27.84 1.40
N GLY A 153 -22.20 -27.99 0.43
CA GLY A 153 -21.90 -28.63 -0.84
C GLY A 153 -20.80 -27.89 -1.63
N VAL A 154 -20.75 -26.56 -1.59
CA VAL A 154 -19.64 -25.81 -2.19
C VAL A 154 -18.32 -26.13 -1.50
N ARG A 155 -18.28 -26.10 -0.16
CA ARG A 155 -17.06 -26.38 0.62
C ARG A 155 -16.54 -27.79 0.39
N GLU A 156 -17.40 -28.80 0.46
CA GLU A 156 -17.01 -30.22 0.31
C GLU A 156 -16.35 -30.53 -1.05
N ARG A 157 -16.65 -29.73 -2.08
CA ARG A 157 -16.06 -29.88 -3.43
C ARG A 157 -14.66 -29.30 -3.57
N HIS A 158 -14.29 -28.38 -2.68
CA HIS A 158 -12.99 -27.72 -2.66
C HIS A 158 -12.13 -28.17 -1.46
N ASP A 159 -12.73 -28.87 -0.48
CA ASP A 159 -12.06 -29.34 0.72
C ASP A 159 -11.40 -30.72 0.53
N ASP A 160 -10.39 -30.76 -0.32
CA ASP A 160 -9.55 -31.94 -0.50
C ASP A 160 -8.06 -31.61 -0.37
N ALA A 161 -7.27 -32.59 0.07
CA ALA A 161 -5.85 -32.40 0.35
C ALA A 161 -4.99 -32.24 -0.91
N ASP A 162 -5.49 -32.69 -2.07
CA ASP A 162 -4.78 -32.71 -3.34
C ASP A 162 -5.17 -31.53 -4.25
N TYR A 163 -6.17 -30.72 -3.87
CA TYR A 163 -6.79 -29.65 -4.66
C TYR A 163 -7.25 -30.18 -6.03
N ALA A 164 -8.02 -31.26 -6.01
CA ALA A 164 -8.40 -32.02 -7.19
C ALA A 164 -9.56 -31.36 -7.95
N LEU A 165 -9.24 -30.80 -9.12
CA LEU A 165 -10.15 -30.03 -9.98
C LEU A 165 -11.39 -30.77 -10.54
N GLY A 166 -11.57 -32.06 -10.27
CA GLY A 166 -12.55 -32.90 -10.99
C GLY A 166 -14.02 -32.63 -10.63
N ASP A 167 -14.28 -32.08 -9.43
CA ASP A 167 -15.64 -31.81 -8.92
C ASP A 167 -15.81 -30.36 -8.42
N ASP A 168 -14.86 -29.47 -8.72
CA ASP A 168 -14.89 -28.08 -8.23
C ASP A 168 -16.19 -27.37 -8.63
N ALA A 169 -16.68 -26.55 -7.71
CA ALA A 169 -17.86 -25.72 -7.92
C ALA A 169 -17.59 -24.48 -8.80
N VAL A 170 -16.35 -23.97 -8.77
CA VAL A 170 -15.91 -22.76 -9.47
C VAL A 170 -14.51 -23.00 -10.02
N TYR A 171 -14.26 -22.55 -11.25
CA TYR A 171 -12.95 -22.62 -11.90
C TYR A 171 -12.47 -21.24 -12.29
N LEU A 172 -11.16 -21.03 -12.24
CA LEU A 172 -10.47 -19.87 -12.81
C LEU A 172 -9.50 -20.37 -13.88
N VAL A 173 -9.80 -20.07 -15.14
CA VAL A 173 -9.07 -20.60 -16.29
C VAL A 173 -8.45 -19.45 -17.08
N ASN A 174 -7.17 -19.56 -17.39
CA ASN A 174 -6.51 -18.65 -18.32
C ASN A 174 -7.04 -18.90 -19.74
N VAL A 175 -7.74 -17.92 -20.32
CA VAL A 175 -8.37 -18.01 -21.65
C VAL A 175 -7.71 -17.11 -22.68
N ASP A 176 -6.64 -16.42 -22.29
CA ASP A 176 -5.84 -15.61 -23.19
C ASP A 176 -4.99 -16.51 -24.10
N THR A 177 -5.33 -16.52 -25.38
CA THR A 177 -4.67 -17.36 -26.39
C THR A 177 -3.23 -16.98 -26.66
N ASP A 178 -2.83 -15.75 -26.31
CA ASP A 178 -1.45 -15.28 -26.44
C ASP A 178 -0.60 -15.59 -25.20
N SER A 179 -1.24 -16.03 -24.10
CA SER A 179 -0.57 -16.42 -22.86
C SER A 179 0.14 -17.77 -23.00
N GLN A 180 1.35 -17.87 -22.44
CA GLN A 180 2.06 -19.16 -22.36
C GLN A 180 1.38 -20.16 -21.42
N GLU A 181 0.45 -19.70 -20.61
CA GLU A 181 -0.34 -20.49 -19.67
C GLU A 181 -1.79 -20.67 -20.14
N TYR A 182 -2.07 -20.47 -21.44
CA TYR A 182 -3.39 -20.70 -22.03
C TYR A 182 -3.93 -22.09 -21.66
N GLY A 183 -5.16 -22.13 -21.12
CA GLY A 183 -5.83 -23.33 -20.62
C GLY A 183 -5.41 -23.77 -19.21
N ARG A 184 -4.49 -23.05 -18.55
CA ARG A 184 -4.14 -23.34 -17.15
C ARG A 184 -5.30 -23.01 -16.22
N VAL A 185 -5.65 -23.96 -15.37
CA VAL A 185 -6.56 -23.75 -14.23
C VAL A 185 -5.75 -23.32 -13.02
N HIS A 186 -6.28 -22.35 -12.27
CA HIS A 186 -5.69 -21.87 -11.03
C HIS A 186 -6.46 -22.41 -9.82
N HIS A 187 -5.74 -22.87 -8.80
CA HIS A 187 -6.34 -23.29 -7.54
C HIS A 187 -6.91 -22.10 -6.78
N LEU A 188 -8.04 -22.34 -6.12
CA LEU A 188 -8.81 -21.33 -5.41
C LEU A 188 -8.93 -21.73 -3.94
N ASP A 189 -8.85 -20.76 -3.03
CA ASP A 189 -9.22 -20.92 -1.63
C ASP A 189 -10.71 -20.58 -1.48
N ILE A 190 -11.50 -21.60 -1.14
CA ILE A 190 -12.92 -21.52 -0.85
C ILE A 190 -13.13 -22.14 0.54
N GLY A 191 -12.60 -21.46 1.56
CA GLY A 191 -12.72 -21.84 2.96
C GLY A 191 -11.70 -22.88 3.43
N ASN A 192 -10.65 -23.17 2.66
CA ASN A 192 -9.59 -24.11 3.01
C ASN A 192 -8.66 -23.59 4.11
N GLY A 193 -8.72 -22.28 4.39
CA GLY A 193 -7.90 -21.65 5.42
C GLY A 193 -6.46 -21.39 4.95
N ASN A 194 -6.23 -21.32 3.63
CA ASN A 194 -4.93 -20.91 3.09
C ASN A 194 -4.65 -19.43 3.41
N TYR A 195 -5.71 -18.61 3.45
CA TYR A 195 -5.66 -17.22 3.91
C TYR A 195 -6.67 -16.99 5.04
N PRO A 196 -6.32 -17.35 6.29
CA PRO A 196 -7.23 -17.17 7.41
C PRO A 196 -7.45 -15.68 7.66
N ILE A 197 -8.69 -15.30 7.98
CA ILE A 197 -9.10 -13.93 8.33
C ILE A 197 -9.15 -13.69 9.84
N VAL A 198 -8.95 -14.75 10.63
CA VAL A 198 -9.01 -14.72 12.08
C VAL A 198 -7.88 -13.86 12.66
N LEU A 199 -8.25 -13.00 13.61
CA LEU A 199 -7.37 -12.12 14.36
C LEU A 199 -6.65 -12.89 15.47
N GLU A 200 -5.36 -12.59 15.63
CA GLU A 200 -4.58 -13.11 16.76
C GLU A 200 -4.76 -12.24 18.02
N ARG A 201 -5.07 -10.94 17.86
CA ARG A 201 -5.42 -10.03 18.95
C ARG A 201 -6.74 -9.32 18.66
N LEU A 202 -7.72 -9.51 19.54
CA LEU A 202 -9.09 -9.01 19.37
C LEU A 202 -9.27 -7.59 19.92
N ASP A 203 -8.42 -7.18 20.87
CA ASP A 203 -8.57 -5.96 21.68
C ASP A 203 -7.83 -4.73 21.14
N ASN A 204 -7.38 -4.75 19.88
CA ASN A 204 -6.54 -3.68 19.34
C ASN A 204 -7.31 -2.39 18.96
N TYR A 205 -8.63 -2.48 18.78
CA TYR A 205 -9.41 -1.45 18.08
C TYR A 205 -10.01 -0.39 19.03
N GLY A 206 -10.60 -0.79 20.16
CA GLY A 206 -11.13 0.15 21.16
C GLY A 206 -11.29 -0.46 22.56
N ASP A 207 -11.05 0.35 23.59
CA ASP A 207 -11.05 -0.08 25.02
C ASP A 207 -12.44 -0.48 25.56
N ASN A 208 -13.50 -0.19 24.81
CA ASN A 208 -14.89 -0.58 25.12
C ASN A 208 -15.64 -1.00 23.84
N ASP A 209 -14.93 -1.61 22.89
CA ASP A 209 -15.53 -2.09 21.65
C ASP A 209 -16.63 -3.14 21.97
N PRO A 210 -17.91 -2.87 21.63
CA PRO A 210 -19.00 -3.83 21.87
C PRO A 210 -18.79 -5.16 21.12
N ARG A 211 -18.03 -5.12 20.01
CA ARG A 211 -17.64 -6.28 19.21
C ARG A 211 -16.17 -6.69 19.44
N GLY A 212 -15.53 -6.24 20.54
CA GLY A 212 -14.14 -6.61 20.91
C GLY A 212 -13.92 -8.09 21.25
N TRP A 213 -14.98 -8.90 21.16
CA TRP A 213 -14.95 -10.37 21.28
C TRP A 213 -15.02 -11.07 19.92
N SER A 214 -15.29 -10.35 18.83
CA SER A 214 -15.25 -10.86 17.45
C SER A 214 -13.84 -11.36 17.13
N ILE A 215 -13.74 -12.47 16.40
CA ILE A 215 -12.46 -13.05 15.99
C ILE A 215 -12.02 -12.57 14.61
N ASN A 216 -12.78 -11.69 13.97
CA ASN A 216 -12.50 -11.18 12.63
C ASN A 216 -13.06 -9.75 12.44
N LEU A 217 -12.68 -9.07 11.35
CA LEU A 217 -13.16 -7.71 11.03
C LEU A 217 -14.03 -7.62 9.78
N VAL A 218 -14.30 -8.76 9.13
CA VAL A 218 -14.87 -8.81 7.78
C VAL A 218 -16.31 -9.28 7.79
N TYR A 219 -16.64 -10.22 8.67
CA TYR A 219 -17.93 -10.89 8.74
C TYR A 219 -18.48 -10.83 10.15
N ASP A 220 -19.80 -10.69 10.23
CA ASP A 220 -20.47 -10.64 11.52
C ASP A 220 -20.44 -11.97 12.26
N GLU A 221 -20.43 -11.86 13.59
CA GLU A 221 -20.55 -12.95 14.53
C GLU A 221 -21.62 -12.69 15.59
N GLU A 222 -22.14 -11.47 15.69
CA GLU A 222 -23.24 -11.10 16.57
C GLU A 222 -24.57 -11.64 15.99
N ASP A 223 -25.44 -12.06 16.89
CA ASP A 223 -26.77 -12.55 16.55
C ASP A 223 -27.79 -11.56 17.09
N GLU A 224 -28.25 -10.67 16.21
CA GLU A 224 -29.26 -9.66 16.50
C GLU A 224 -30.68 -10.19 16.27
N ASP A 225 -30.85 -11.27 15.50
CA ASP A 225 -32.11 -11.97 15.18
C ASP A 225 -32.17 -13.36 15.84
N LYS A 226 -32.20 -13.42 17.19
CA LYS A 226 -31.94 -14.65 17.98
C LYS A 226 -32.99 -15.74 17.83
N ASN A 227 -34.05 -15.52 17.07
CA ASN A 227 -35.05 -16.55 16.79
C ASN A 227 -35.32 -16.76 15.29
N ASP A 228 -34.43 -16.23 14.45
CA ASP A 228 -34.35 -16.49 13.01
C ASP A 228 -35.59 -16.08 12.20
N ASN A 229 -36.41 -15.14 12.67
CA ASN A 229 -37.66 -14.81 11.98
C ASN A 229 -37.60 -13.50 11.18
N GLY A 230 -36.46 -12.80 11.20
CA GLY A 230 -36.23 -11.53 10.51
C GLY A 230 -37.07 -10.39 11.08
N ARG A 231 -37.41 -10.45 12.37
CA ARG A 231 -38.20 -9.49 13.14
C ARG A 231 -37.70 -9.50 14.59
N ILE A 232 -37.86 -8.37 15.29
CA ILE A 232 -37.61 -8.29 16.73
C ILE A 232 -38.72 -9.01 17.50
N ASP A 233 -38.36 -9.84 18.49
CA ASP A 233 -39.29 -10.66 19.28
C ASP A 233 -39.28 -10.45 20.79
N PRO A 234 -40.28 -10.97 21.54
CA PRO A 234 -40.42 -10.82 23.00
C PRO A 234 -39.28 -11.30 23.91
N SER A 235 -38.21 -11.89 23.37
CA SER A 235 -36.94 -12.12 24.11
C SER A 235 -35.88 -11.05 23.87
N GLU A 236 -36.10 -10.22 22.84
CA GLU A 236 -35.38 -9.01 22.43
C GLU A 236 -36.20 -7.72 22.75
N ASP A 237 -37.52 -7.87 22.97
CA ASP A 237 -38.51 -6.90 23.48
C ASP A 237 -38.66 -7.05 25.01
N GLU A 238 -38.15 -6.07 25.76
CA GLU A 238 -37.99 -6.13 27.23
C GLU A 238 -39.34 -6.16 27.99
N ASN A 239 -40.45 -5.71 27.37
CA ASN A 239 -41.78 -5.67 27.99
C ASN A 239 -42.77 -6.76 27.50
N ARG A 240 -42.45 -7.41 26.37
CA ARG A 240 -43.06 -8.62 25.80
C ARG A 240 -44.48 -8.49 25.27
N ASP A 241 -44.81 -7.39 24.61
CA ASP A 241 -46.12 -7.25 23.96
C ASP A 241 -46.11 -7.16 22.44
N GLY A 242 -44.94 -7.33 21.82
CA GLY A 242 -44.82 -7.60 20.38
C GLY A 242 -45.32 -6.45 19.49
N VAL A 243 -45.28 -5.21 20.02
CA VAL A 243 -45.57 -3.97 19.32
C VAL A 243 -44.52 -2.94 19.76
N LEU A 244 -43.78 -2.33 18.83
CA LEU A 244 -42.89 -1.20 19.12
C LEU A 244 -43.70 -0.08 19.81
N GLN A 245 -43.54 0.08 21.13
CA GLN A 245 -44.23 1.12 21.90
C GLN A 245 -43.43 2.41 21.94
N ALA A 246 -44.12 3.53 22.19
CA ALA A 246 -43.54 4.87 22.29
C ALA A 246 -42.53 5.07 23.44
N GLU A 247 -42.17 3.99 24.13
CA GLU A 247 -41.30 3.91 25.31
C GLU A 247 -39.98 3.18 24.97
N GLU A 248 -39.97 2.39 23.88
CA GLU A 248 -38.86 1.58 23.35
C GLU A 248 -38.24 2.22 22.11
N ASP A 249 -39.09 2.79 21.25
CA ASP A 249 -38.75 3.90 20.36
C ASP A 249 -38.48 5.13 21.25
N ARG A 250 -37.28 5.18 21.85
CA ARG A 250 -36.89 6.15 22.90
C ARG A 250 -37.16 7.60 22.51
N ASN A 251 -37.29 7.87 21.21
CA ASN A 251 -37.54 9.19 20.64
C ASN A 251 -38.91 9.33 19.91
N GLY A 252 -39.64 8.24 19.68
CA GLY A 252 -40.99 8.22 19.12
C GLY A 252 -41.08 8.43 17.60
N ASN A 253 -40.05 8.09 16.82
CA ASN A 253 -39.98 8.34 15.37
C ASN A 253 -40.33 7.14 14.45
N GLY A 254 -40.40 5.91 14.95
CA GLY A 254 -40.65 4.69 14.19
C GLY A 254 -39.50 4.20 13.29
N VAL A 255 -38.24 4.45 13.68
CA VAL A 255 -37.00 4.06 12.97
C VAL A 255 -36.13 3.21 13.91
N LEU A 256 -35.42 2.21 13.35
CA LEU A 256 -34.42 1.40 14.06
C LEU A 256 -33.30 2.33 14.58
N ASP A 257 -33.14 2.44 15.89
CA ASP A 257 -32.12 3.30 16.50
C ASP A 257 -30.84 2.48 16.81
N LEU A 258 -29.69 3.15 16.91
CA LEU A 258 -28.34 2.62 17.23
C LEU A 258 -28.24 1.67 18.45
N SER A 259 -29.28 1.54 19.27
CA SER A 259 -29.30 0.59 20.40
C SER A 259 -29.91 -0.77 20.05
N GLU A 260 -30.52 -0.90 18.87
CA GLU A 260 -31.27 -2.07 18.38
C GLU A 260 -30.54 -2.75 17.20
N ASP A 261 -29.80 -1.97 16.42
CA ASP A 261 -28.91 -2.35 15.32
C ASP A 261 -27.52 -1.84 15.73
N SER A 262 -26.65 -2.77 16.09
CA SER A 262 -25.45 -2.45 16.88
C SER A 262 -24.32 -1.82 16.06
N ASP A 263 -24.39 -1.91 14.73
CA ASP A 263 -23.47 -1.24 13.81
C ASP A 263 -24.12 -0.21 12.88
N ALA A 264 -25.44 -0.03 13.00
CA ALA A 264 -26.27 0.98 12.35
C ALA A 264 -26.32 0.89 10.83
N ASP A 265 -26.25 -0.32 10.28
CA ASP A 265 -26.34 -0.56 8.85
C ASP A 265 -27.78 -0.75 8.34
N GLY A 266 -28.74 -0.90 9.26
CA GLY A 266 -30.18 -1.07 9.01
C GLY A 266 -30.62 -2.52 8.81
N VAL A 267 -29.76 -3.49 9.08
CA VAL A 267 -30.00 -4.93 8.99
C VAL A 267 -29.93 -5.54 10.39
N LEU A 268 -30.64 -6.65 10.61
CA LEU A 268 -30.48 -7.45 11.83
C LEU A 268 -29.51 -8.57 11.51
N ASP A 269 -28.31 -8.47 12.07
CA ASP A 269 -27.22 -9.39 11.77
C ASP A 269 -27.47 -10.81 12.28
N ARG A 270 -26.93 -11.77 11.53
CA ARG A 270 -26.72 -13.14 11.99
C ARG A 270 -25.26 -13.50 11.89
N PRO A 271 -24.76 -14.39 12.77
CA PRO A 271 -23.38 -14.84 12.68
C PRO A 271 -23.13 -15.52 11.33
N ASN A 272 -22.07 -15.12 10.63
CA ASN A 272 -21.69 -15.69 9.34
C ASN A 272 -21.01 -17.08 9.50
N TYR A 273 -21.70 -17.99 10.16
CA TYR A 273 -21.26 -19.34 10.48
C TYR A 273 -21.93 -20.37 9.56
N PHE A 274 -21.28 -21.53 9.41
CA PHE A 274 -21.87 -22.66 8.71
C PHE A 274 -23.27 -22.99 9.28
N PRO A 275 -24.25 -23.33 8.41
CA PRO A 275 -25.60 -23.65 8.85
C PRO A 275 -25.63 -24.69 9.98
N GLY A 276 -26.32 -24.34 11.07
CA GLY A 276 -26.46 -25.20 12.26
C GLY A 276 -25.26 -25.18 13.21
N ARG A 277 -24.23 -24.36 12.99
CA ARG A 277 -23.14 -24.13 13.95
C ARG A 277 -23.36 -22.83 14.72
N ALA A 278 -23.42 -22.93 16.04
CA ALA A 278 -23.53 -21.79 16.96
C ALA A 278 -22.59 -22.00 18.17
N PRO A 279 -21.27 -22.00 17.97
CA PRO A 279 -20.30 -22.14 19.06
C PRO A 279 -20.43 -21.00 20.07
N ALA A 280 -20.13 -21.28 21.34
CA ALA A 280 -20.15 -20.26 22.38
C ALA A 280 -19.04 -19.22 22.15
N ARG A 281 -19.26 -17.95 22.54
CA ARG A 281 -18.26 -16.87 22.40
C ARG A 281 -16.87 -17.23 22.96
N SER A 282 -16.82 -18.00 24.04
CA SER A 282 -15.58 -18.46 24.69
C SER A 282 -14.83 -19.55 23.91
N ASP A 283 -15.48 -20.22 22.96
CA ASP A 283 -14.91 -21.29 22.15
C ASP A 283 -14.31 -20.73 20.85
N LEU A 284 -13.11 -20.15 20.97
CA LEU A 284 -12.44 -19.50 19.84
C LEU A 284 -12.13 -20.48 18.70
N ALA A 285 -11.76 -21.72 19.02
CA ALA A 285 -11.48 -22.75 18.01
C ALA A 285 -12.76 -23.18 17.28
N GLY A 286 -13.84 -23.46 18.03
CA GLY A 286 -15.13 -23.78 17.44
C GLY A 286 -15.69 -22.66 16.57
N ARG A 287 -15.48 -21.39 16.95
CA ARG A 287 -15.84 -20.20 16.14
C ARG A 287 -15.02 -20.11 14.87
N ALA A 288 -13.71 -20.27 14.95
CA ALA A 288 -12.83 -20.26 13.78
C ALA A 288 -13.21 -21.38 12.78
N ASP A 289 -13.55 -22.57 13.28
CA ASP A 289 -14.01 -23.69 12.45
C ASP A 289 -15.45 -23.50 11.89
N ALA A 290 -16.26 -22.65 12.52
CA ALA A 290 -17.62 -22.36 12.09
C ALA A 290 -17.72 -21.19 11.11
N LEU A 291 -16.80 -20.24 11.16
CA LEU A 291 -16.79 -19.03 10.34
C LEU A 291 -16.67 -19.35 8.84
N MET A 292 -17.61 -18.83 8.04
CA MET A 292 -17.56 -18.95 6.59
C MET A 292 -16.72 -17.82 6.00
N SER A 293 -15.42 -18.05 5.81
CA SER A 293 -14.54 -17.04 5.20
C SER A 293 -14.71 -16.88 3.68
N PHE A 294 -15.54 -17.71 3.06
CA PHE A 294 -15.73 -17.81 1.61
C PHE A 294 -17.16 -17.48 1.19
N TYR A 295 -18.07 -17.19 2.11
CA TYR A 295 -19.44 -16.85 1.78
C TYR A 295 -19.96 -15.82 2.77
N GLU A 296 -20.53 -14.74 2.27
CA GLU A 296 -21.20 -13.71 3.06
C GLU A 296 -22.72 -13.95 2.95
N SER A 297 -23.33 -14.34 4.07
CA SER A 297 -24.70 -14.84 4.10
C SER A 297 -25.77 -13.77 3.90
N GLU A 298 -25.53 -12.54 4.30
CA GLU A 298 -26.50 -11.46 4.24
C GLU A 298 -26.78 -11.03 2.79
N THR A 299 -25.71 -10.85 2.01
CA THR A 299 -25.73 -10.48 0.60
C THR A 299 -25.80 -11.68 -0.36
N ASN A 300 -25.69 -12.90 0.17
CA ASN A 300 -25.58 -14.15 -0.59
C ASN A 300 -24.41 -14.14 -1.58
N THR A 301 -23.23 -13.77 -1.10
CA THR A 301 -22.05 -13.57 -1.94
C THR A 301 -20.98 -14.62 -1.65
N LEU A 302 -20.65 -15.43 -2.66
CA LEU A 302 -19.48 -16.31 -2.63
C LEU A 302 -18.21 -15.48 -2.86
N VAL A 303 -17.21 -15.68 -2.02
CA VAL A 303 -15.89 -15.05 -2.09
C VAL A 303 -14.85 -16.12 -2.36
N VAL A 304 -14.17 -15.99 -3.49
CA VAL A 304 -13.24 -16.98 -4.03
C VAL A 304 -11.88 -16.32 -4.21
N GLN A 305 -10.81 -16.98 -3.75
CA GLN A 305 -9.49 -16.36 -3.75
C GLN A 305 -8.49 -17.18 -4.56
N PRO A 306 -7.81 -16.61 -5.58
CA PRO A 306 -6.66 -17.28 -6.19
C PRO A 306 -5.61 -17.62 -5.12
N MET A 307 -5.06 -18.84 -5.13
CA MET A 307 -4.02 -19.26 -4.17
C MET A 307 -2.61 -18.74 -4.51
N VAL A 308 -2.42 -18.21 -5.72
CA VAL A 308 -1.17 -17.58 -6.15
C VAL A 308 -1.48 -16.38 -7.03
N PRO A 309 -0.60 -15.38 -7.11
CA PRO A 309 -0.75 -14.28 -8.07
C PRO A 309 -0.89 -14.81 -9.50
N LEU A 310 -1.81 -14.22 -10.24
CA LEU A 310 -2.06 -14.45 -11.65
C LEU A 310 -1.01 -13.73 -12.51
N ARG A 311 -0.84 -14.16 -13.76
CA ARG A 311 -0.07 -13.38 -14.73
C ARG A 311 -0.78 -12.06 -14.99
N GLU A 312 -0.02 -10.98 -15.04
CA GLU A 312 -0.47 -9.64 -15.43
C GLU A 312 -0.89 -9.61 -16.90
N GLU A 313 -1.66 -8.58 -17.29
CA GLU A 313 -2.13 -8.36 -18.68
C GLU A 313 -2.76 -9.60 -19.36
N THR A 314 -3.37 -10.49 -18.57
CA THR A 314 -3.92 -11.78 -19.03
C THR A 314 -5.41 -11.83 -18.75
N THR A 315 -6.20 -12.33 -19.71
CA THR A 315 -7.64 -12.54 -19.56
C THR A 315 -7.94 -13.92 -18.98
N TYR A 316 -8.74 -13.95 -17.92
CA TYR A 316 -9.20 -15.17 -17.25
C TYR A 316 -10.70 -15.31 -17.34
N ALA A 317 -11.17 -16.55 -17.47
CA ALA A 317 -12.57 -16.91 -17.32
C ALA A 317 -12.82 -17.46 -15.93
N VAL A 318 -13.80 -16.89 -15.23
CA VAL A 318 -14.39 -17.49 -14.04
C VAL A 318 -15.58 -18.31 -14.49
N VAL A 319 -15.57 -19.61 -14.18
CA VAL A 319 -16.64 -20.55 -14.55
C VAL A 319 -17.36 -20.99 -13.28
N VAL A 320 -18.63 -20.61 -13.17
CA VAL A 320 -19.55 -21.01 -12.12
C VAL A 320 -20.36 -22.20 -12.62
N THR A 321 -20.29 -23.32 -11.92
CA THR A 321 -20.91 -24.57 -12.38
C THR A 321 -22.31 -24.79 -11.82
N LYS A 322 -23.07 -25.67 -12.48
CA LYS A 322 -24.35 -26.22 -12.01
C LYS A 322 -24.19 -27.12 -10.77
N ARG A 323 -22.97 -27.31 -10.26
CA ARG A 323 -22.71 -28.06 -9.02
C ARG A 323 -23.03 -27.23 -7.79
N ILE A 324 -23.01 -25.90 -7.90
CA ILE A 324 -23.58 -25.01 -6.91
C ILE A 324 -25.11 -25.18 -6.96
N ARG A 325 -25.70 -25.51 -5.80
CA ARG A 325 -27.14 -25.74 -5.66
C ARG A 325 -27.79 -24.66 -4.81
N ASP A 326 -29.06 -24.40 -5.05
CA ASP A 326 -29.93 -23.71 -4.09
C ASP A 326 -30.26 -24.61 -2.89
N LEU A 327 -30.94 -24.05 -1.88
CA LEU A 327 -31.33 -24.80 -0.68
C LEU A 327 -32.33 -25.95 -0.93
N ASP A 328 -32.98 -25.98 -2.10
CA ASP A 328 -33.87 -27.05 -2.53
C ASP A 328 -33.12 -28.16 -3.31
N GLY A 329 -31.81 -27.98 -3.52
CA GLY A 329 -30.93 -28.91 -4.25
C GLY A 329 -30.95 -28.76 -5.77
N ASN A 330 -31.58 -27.72 -6.32
CA ASN A 330 -31.58 -27.44 -7.76
C ASN A 330 -30.32 -26.66 -8.15
N PRO A 331 -29.79 -26.85 -9.38
CA PRO A 331 -28.65 -26.05 -9.85
C PRO A 331 -28.99 -24.56 -9.92
N ILE A 332 -28.02 -23.72 -9.56
CA ILE A 332 -28.08 -22.28 -9.88
C ILE A 332 -27.98 -22.06 -11.39
N GLY A 333 -28.35 -20.87 -11.86
CA GLY A 333 -28.31 -20.53 -13.29
C GLY A 333 -27.80 -19.13 -13.62
N SER A 334 -27.89 -18.79 -14.91
CA SER A 334 -27.53 -17.47 -15.44
C SER A 334 -28.69 -16.48 -15.31
N PRO A 335 -28.41 -15.19 -15.05
CA PRO A 335 -29.41 -14.12 -15.13
C PRO A 335 -29.78 -13.78 -16.59
N PHE A 336 -29.09 -14.34 -17.59
CA PHE A 336 -29.32 -14.10 -19.01
C PHE A 336 -29.86 -15.34 -19.73
N ALA A 337 -30.31 -15.17 -20.97
CA ALA A 337 -30.75 -16.29 -21.83
C ALA A 337 -29.60 -17.23 -22.26
N PHE A 338 -28.36 -16.86 -21.95
CA PHE A 338 -27.13 -17.59 -22.22
C PHE A 338 -26.30 -17.66 -20.94
N VAL A 339 -25.31 -18.55 -20.88
CA VAL A 339 -24.45 -18.73 -19.69
C VAL A 339 -23.52 -17.55 -19.42
N ASN A 340 -23.54 -16.50 -20.23
CA ASN A 340 -22.70 -15.31 -20.05
C ASN A 340 -23.44 -14.05 -20.54
N HIS A 341 -22.96 -12.88 -20.14
CA HIS A 341 -23.38 -11.63 -20.75
C HIS A 341 -22.84 -11.54 -22.19
N ALA A 342 -23.69 -11.17 -23.16
CA ALA A 342 -23.34 -11.24 -24.59
C ALA A 342 -22.13 -10.37 -25.00
N ALA A 343 -21.83 -9.32 -24.23
CA ALA A 343 -20.65 -8.48 -24.46
C ALA A 343 -19.31 -9.20 -24.20
N GLN A 344 -19.31 -10.28 -23.41
CA GLN A 344 -18.11 -11.05 -23.06
C GLN A 344 -18.00 -12.37 -23.84
N THR A 345 -18.89 -12.62 -24.81
CA THR A 345 -18.92 -13.88 -25.56
C THR A 345 -17.62 -14.11 -26.33
N ASP A 346 -17.03 -13.06 -26.92
CA ASP A 346 -15.80 -13.21 -27.69
C ASP A 346 -14.61 -13.55 -26.78
N ASP A 347 -14.47 -12.88 -25.63
CA ASP A 347 -13.42 -13.14 -24.64
C ASP A 347 -13.52 -14.53 -24.00
N LEU A 348 -14.75 -15.04 -23.82
CA LEU A 348 -14.99 -16.35 -23.22
C LEU A 348 -14.98 -17.50 -24.24
N ARG A 349 -15.01 -17.23 -25.55
CA ARG A 349 -15.05 -18.28 -26.59
C ARG A 349 -13.87 -19.25 -26.50
N PRO A 350 -12.61 -18.81 -26.23
CA PRO A 350 -11.47 -19.72 -26.08
C PRO A 350 -11.65 -20.76 -24.98
N LEU A 351 -12.45 -20.48 -23.93
CA LEU A 351 -12.72 -21.40 -22.83
C LEU A 351 -13.17 -22.79 -23.32
N LEU A 352 -13.99 -22.83 -24.38
CA LEU A 352 -14.56 -24.08 -24.90
C LEU A 352 -13.49 -25.03 -25.48
N ASP A 353 -12.34 -24.49 -25.88
CA ASP A 353 -11.22 -25.29 -26.40
C ASP A 353 -10.32 -25.83 -25.28
N VAL A 354 -10.47 -25.32 -24.05
CA VAL A 354 -9.56 -25.58 -22.91
C VAL A 354 -10.29 -25.92 -21.60
N LEU A 355 -11.51 -26.45 -21.69
CA LEU A 355 -12.24 -26.90 -20.50
C LEU A 355 -11.39 -27.94 -19.73
N PRO A 356 -11.26 -27.79 -18.40
CA PRO A 356 -10.47 -28.71 -17.60
C PRO A 356 -11.10 -30.10 -17.50
N ASP A 357 -10.26 -31.08 -17.19
CA ASP A 357 -10.70 -32.45 -16.97
C ASP A 357 -11.78 -32.50 -15.89
N GLY A 358 -12.92 -33.11 -16.23
CA GLY A 358 -14.08 -33.22 -15.35
C GLY A 358 -15.12 -32.11 -15.51
N LEU A 359 -14.85 -31.05 -16.28
CA LEU A 359 -15.83 -29.99 -16.58
C LEU A 359 -16.33 -30.10 -18.02
N ALA A 360 -17.61 -30.41 -18.21
CA ALA A 360 -18.26 -30.38 -19.52
C ALA A 360 -18.93 -29.02 -19.80
N GLU A 361 -19.17 -28.70 -21.08
CA GLU A 361 -19.97 -27.53 -21.48
C GLU A 361 -21.32 -27.46 -20.76
N ASP A 362 -22.02 -28.60 -20.67
CA ASP A 362 -23.32 -28.72 -20.03
C ASP A 362 -23.27 -28.49 -18.51
N ASP A 363 -22.09 -28.51 -17.88
CA ASP A 363 -21.93 -28.24 -16.44
C ASP A 363 -21.86 -26.73 -16.13
N ILE A 364 -21.70 -25.86 -17.12
CA ILE A 364 -21.58 -24.42 -16.93
C ILE A 364 -22.95 -23.82 -16.59
N ALA A 365 -23.04 -23.14 -15.45
CA ALA A 365 -24.23 -22.37 -15.08
C ALA A 365 -24.09 -20.90 -15.46
N PHE A 366 -22.90 -20.33 -15.21
CA PHE A 366 -22.56 -18.96 -15.59
C PHE A 366 -21.05 -18.81 -15.81
N ALA A 367 -20.63 -17.94 -16.72
CA ALA A 367 -19.23 -17.60 -16.95
C ALA A 367 -19.06 -16.10 -17.23
N PHE A 368 -17.98 -15.53 -16.72
CA PHE A 368 -17.58 -14.14 -16.96
C PHE A 368 -16.05 -14.03 -17.07
N SER A 369 -15.58 -13.01 -17.79
CA SER A 369 -14.16 -12.74 -17.97
C SER A 369 -13.70 -11.55 -17.14
N TYR A 370 -12.43 -11.57 -16.74
CA TYR A 370 -11.72 -10.37 -16.31
C TYR A 370 -10.26 -10.39 -16.77
N THR A 371 -9.72 -9.21 -17.02
CA THR A 371 -8.33 -9.03 -17.46
C THR A 371 -7.51 -8.36 -16.36
N THR A 372 -6.39 -8.96 -16.00
CA THR A 372 -5.51 -8.45 -14.94
C THR A 372 -4.74 -7.21 -15.40
N GLU A 373 -4.50 -6.26 -14.49
CA GLU A 373 -3.72 -5.04 -14.70
C GLU A 373 -2.25 -5.32 -15.06
N SER A 374 -1.53 -4.30 -15.53
CA SER A 374 -0.06 -4.34 -15.59
C SER A 374 0.56 -3.87 -14.28
N VAL A 375 1.28 -4.76 -13.59
CA VAL A 375 1.87 -4.48 -12.27
C VAL A 375 3.37 -4.21 -12.35
N THR A 376 4.07 -4.69 -13.39
CA THR A 376 5.54 -4.60 -13.52
C THR A 376 6.04 -3.55 -14.51
N LYS A 377 5.18 -3.00 -15.36
CA LYS A 377 5.62 -2.08 -16.44
C LYS A 377 6.20 -0.77 -15.95
N ASP A 378 5.54 -0.13 -14.99
CA ASP A 378 6.01 1.14 -14.41
C ASP A 378 7.41 1.01 -13.79
N TRP A 379 7.56 -0.10 -13.10
CA TRP A 379 8.75 -0.59 -12.44
C TRP A 379 9.94 -0.77 -13.40
N PHE A 380 9.72 -1.47 -14.51
CA PHE A 380 10.75 -1.63 -15.54
C PHE A 380 11.06 -0.31 -16.24
N ALA A 381 10.04 0.51 -16.52
CA ALA A 381 10.23 1.80 -17.19
C ALA A 381 11.17 2.73 -16.41
N VAL A 382 11.01 2.84 -15.08
CA VAL A 382 11.90 3.67 -14.26
C VAL A 382 13.29 3.07 -14.12
N ARG A 383 13.39 1.74 -14.02
CA ARG A 383 14.67 1.05 -13.95
C ARG A 383 15.47 1.25 -15.25
N GLU A 384 14.88 0.94 -16.39
CA GLU A 384 15.46 1.19 -17.72
C GLU A 384 15.85 2.65 -17.91
N GLY A 385 15.01 3.58 -17.41
CA GLY A 385 15.29 5.01 -17.40
C GLY A 385 16.59 5.36 -16.68
N LEU A 386 16.88 4.74 -15.52
CA LEU A 386 18.17 4.90 -14.84
C LEU A 386 19.32 4.46 -15.75
N TYR A 387 19.16 3.42 -16.56
CA TYR A 387 20.20 2.95 -17.49
C TYR A 387 20.22 3.71 -18.83
N GLY A 388 19.34 4.69 -19.05
CA GLY A 388 19.31 5.53 -20.24
C GLY A 388 18.48 4.93 -21.38
N GLU A 389 17.56 4.04 -21.04
CA GLU A 389 16.70 3.31 -21.97
C GLU A 389 15.22 3.68 -21.77
N GLY A 390 14.39 3.33 -22.75
CA GLY A 390 12.94 3.53 -22.69
C GLY A 390 12.48 4.99 -22.65
N VAL A 391 11.22 5.19 -22.29
CA VAL A 391 10.57 6.52 -22.21
C VAL A 391 11.17 7.39 -21.10
N GLN A 392 11.73 6.76 -20.06
CA GLN A 392 12.34 7.44 -18.92
C GLN A 392 13.86 7.64 -19.07
N ALA A 393 14.43 7.47 -20.26
CA ALA A 393 15.89 7.54 -20.51
C ALA A 393 16.56 8.83 -19.99
N HIS A 394 15.81 9.94 -19.86
CA HIS A 394 16.31 11.18 -19.28
C HIS A 394 16.76 11.06 -17.82
N PHE A 395 16.30 10.04 -17.09
CA PHE A 395 16.74 9.79 -15.72
C PHE A 395 18.23 9.47 -15.62
N ALA A 396 18.83 8.82 -16.61
CA ALA A 396 20.26 8.53 -16.58
C ALA A 396 21.13 9.79 -16.53
N GLU A 397 20.72 10.86 -17.23
CA GLU A 397 21.40 12.15 -17.26
C GLU A 397 21.08 13.00 -16.02
N GLN A 398 19.82 12.98 -15.56
CA GLN A 398 19.37 13.75 -14.40
C GLN A 398 19.89 13.18 -13.07
N PHE A 399 20.01 11.85 -12.99
CA PHE A 399 20.42 11.10 -11.80
C PHE A 399 21.65 10.23 -12.13
N PRO A 400 22.81 10.84 -12.37
CA PRO A 400 24.03 10.10 -12.73
C PRO A 400 24.42 9.14 -11.61
N ALA A 401 24.95 7.98 -11.99
CA ALA A 401 25.41 6.95 -11.06
C ALA A 401 26.69 7.42 -10.33
N ARG A 402 26.54 8.24 -9.30
CA ARG A 402 27.60 8.71 -8.40
C ARG A 402 27.01 8.98 -7.02
N ILE A 403 27.86 8.89 -5.99
CA ILE A 403 27.50 9.38 -4.66
C ILE A 403 27.46 10.91 -4.65
N ALA A 404 26.63 11.47 -3.79
CA ALA A 404 26.51 12.91 -3.61
C ALA A 404 27.55 13.43 -2.62
N ARG A 405 27.70 12.76 -1.46
CA ARG A 405 28.76 13.07 -0.48
C ARG A 405 29.21 11.85 0.31
N LEU A 406 30.42 11.93 0.87
CA LEU A 406 30.88 11.11 1.98
C LEU A 406 30.94 11.98 3.24
N PHE A 407 30.46 11.48 4.36
CA PHE A 407 30.52 12.22 5.61
C PHE A 407 31.87 11.99 6.32
N PRO A 408 32.53 13.05 6.81
CA PRO A 408 33.56 12.89 7.83
C PRO A 408 32.97 12.19 9.06
N LEU A 409 33.63 11.16 9.56
CA LEU A 409 33.19 10.37 10.71
C LEU A 409 34.01 10.64 11.97
N LYS A 410 35.09 11.41 11.85
CA LYS A 410 36.00 11.74 12.95
C LYS A 410 36.72 13.05 12.71
N ASP A 411 37.13 13.70 13.80
CA ASP A 411 37.88 14.96 13.76
C ASP A 411 39.37 14.69 13.49
N THR A 412 39.81 15.11 12.30
CA THR A 412 41.19 14.96 11.80
C THR A 412 41.98 16.27 11.89
N GLY A 413 41.44 17.28 12.57
CA GLY A 413 42.07 18.57 12.80
C GLY A 413 43.38 18.48 13.59
N VAL A 414 44.19 19.53 13.47
CA VAL A 414 45.52 19.63 14.11
C VAL A 414 45.41 19.51 15.63
N GLY A 415 46.19 18.61 16.23
CA GLY A 415 46.21 18.35 17.67
C GLY A 415 45.10 17.41 18.18
N GLY A 416 44.29 16.85 17.29
CA GLY A 416 43.24 15.87 17.60
C GLY A 416 43.73 14.41 17.63
N LYS A 417 42.91 13.49 18.17
CA LYS A 417 43.21 12.05 18.25
C LYS A 417 43.50 11.42 16.87
N PHE A 418 42.82 11.91 15.83
CA PHE A 418 42.87 11.35 14.48
C PHE A 418 43.57 12.27 13.48
N GLU A 419 44.44 13.17 13.95
CA GLU A 419 45.21 14.08 13.09
C GLU A 419 45.86 13.32 11.91
N GLY A 420 45.61 13.81 10.69
CA GLY A 420 46.19 13.27 9.46
C GLY A 420 45.70 11.88 9.03
N ARG A 421 44.62 11.35 9.62
CA ARG A 421 43.99 10.10 9.16
C ARG A 421 42.86 10.37 8.15
N ASN A 422 42.50 9.38 7.35
CA ASN A 422 41.33 9.41 6.45
C ASN A 422 40.05 9.77 7.24
N PRO A 423 39.39 10.92 7.00
CA PRO A 423 38.23 11.36 7.77
C PRO A 423 36.94 10.57 7.48
N PHE A 424 36.83 9.91 6.33
CA PHE A 424 35.62 9.24 5.85
C PHE A 424 35.51 7.78 6.34
N VAL A 425 36.59 7.21 6.86
CA VAL A 425 36.65 5.85 7.39
C VAL A 425 36.67 5.86 8.91
N LEU A 426 35.72 5.19 9.54
CA LEU A 426 35.73 4.96 10.99
C LEU A 426 36.07 3.50 11.29
N ASN A 427 37.31 3.25 11.70
CA ASN A 427 37.76 1.92 12.11
C ASN A 427 36.95 1.43 13.31
N HIS A 428 36.56 0.15 13.29
CA HIS A 428 35.70 -0.42 14.30
C HIS A 428 36.29 -0.34 15.72
N GLU A 429 37.61 -0.51 15.86
CA GLU A 429 38.31 -0.40 17.16
C GLU A 429 38.15 0.98 17.81
N ASP A 430 38.02 2.03 17.00
CA ASP A 430 37.79 3.40 17.48
C ASP A 430 36.31 3.65 17.82
N TRP A 431 35.40 2.92 17.17
CA TRP A 431 33.95 2.99 17.34
C TRP A 431 33.45 2.20 18.56
N LYS A 432 34.02 1.02 18.80
CA LYS A 432 33.60 0.04 19.82
C LYS A 432 33.36 0.63 21.22
N PRO A 433 34.19 1.55 21.75
CA PRO A 433 33.97 2.13 23.08
C PRO A 433 32.69 2.95 23.19
N VAL A 434 32.25 3.57 22.10
CA VAL A 434 31.02 4.39 22.05
C VAL A 434 29.81 3.54 21.68
N LEU A 435 30.01 2.57 20.79
CA LEU A 435 28.97 1.64 20.35
C LEU A 435 28.25 0.94 21.52
N GLY A 436 28.96 0.50 22.55
CA GLY A 436 28.34 -0.15 23.71
C GLY A 436 27.34 0.75 24.45
N VAL A 437 27.57 2.07 24.46
CA VAL A 437 26.65 3.05 25.06
C VAL A 437 25.47 3.32 24.13
N LEU A 438 25.72 3.45 22.83
CA LEU A 438 24.68 3.68 21.82
C LEU A 438 23.76 2.47 21.67
N LEU A 439 24.30 1.26 21.54
CA LEU A 439 23.51 0.03 21.51
C LEU A 439 22.63 -0.08 22.75
N LYS A 440 23.15 0.26 23.93
CA LYS A 440 22.33 0.26 25.16
C LYS A 440 21.17 1.28 25.10
N ALA A 441 21.37 2.41 24.42
CA ALA A 441 20.35 3.45 24.27
C ALA A 441 19.30 3.10 23.20
N PHE A 442 19.70 2.39 22.14
CA PHE A 442 18.85 2.06 20.99
C PHE A 442 18.21 0.65 21.04
N PHE A 443 18.73 -0.29 21.83
CA PHE A 443 18.11 -1.61 21.99
C PHE A 443 16.97 -1.56 23.01
N GLU A 444 15.73 -1.62 22.50
CA GLU A 444 14.53 -1.76 23.34
C GLU A 444 14.60 -3.05 24.18
N GLY A 445 14.32 -2.90 25.48
CA GLY A 445 14.35 -4.00 26.46
C GLY A 445 15.57 -4.02 27.38
N GLY A 446 16.65 -3.30 27.06
CA GLY A 446 17.74 -2.95 27.99
C GLY A 446 18.51 -4.12 28.64
N ASP A 447 18.22 -5.37 28.28
CA ASP A 447 18.89 -6.55 28.85
C ASP A 447 20.23 -6.80 28.16
N THR A 448 21.22 -6.02 28.57
CA THR A 448 22.63 -6.19 28.18
C THR A 448 23.23 -7.50 28.69
N THR A 449 22.50 -8.28 29.50
CA THR A 449 22.91 -9.60 29.96
C THR A 449 22.42 -10.74 29.07
N SER A 450 21.48 -10.45 28.15
CA SER A 450 20.94 -11.42 27.21
C SER A 450 22.02 -12.00 26.30
N GLN A 451 21.86 -13.27 25.91
CA GLN A 451 22.76 -13.93 24.97
C GLN A 451 22.74 -13.23 23.59
N GLN A 452 21.58 -12.71 23.19
CA GLN A 452 21.41 -11.98 21.94
C GLN A 452 22.26 -10.71 21.91
N PHE A 453 22.20 -9.88 22.96
CA PHE A 453 23.01 -8.66 23.04
C PHE A 453 24.51 -8.98 22.97
N ARG A 454 24.96 -10.01 23.70
CA ARG A 454 26.37 -10.44 23.66
C ARG A 454 26.78 -10.92 22.28
N ALA A 455 25.95 -11.73 21.62
CA ALA A 455 26.24 -12.22 20.27
C ALA A 455 26.36 -11.07 19.25
N ILE A 456 25.52 -10.04 19.37
CA ILE A 456 25.63 -8.83 18.53
C ILE A 456 26.96 -8.13 18.79
N VAL A 457 27.29 -7.82 20.04
CA VAL A 457 28.55 -7.13 20.40
C VAL A 457 29.79 -7.94 19.98
N ASP A 458 29.80 -9.25 20.22
CA ASP A 458 30.90 -10.13 19.83
C ASP A 458 31.02 -10.25 18.30
N GLY A 459 29.89 -10.22 17.58
CA GLY A 459 29.87 -10.24 16.11
C GLY A 459 30.56 -9.02 15.50
N HIS A 460 30.52 -7.88 16.17
CA HIS A 460 31.15 -6.65 15.70
C HIS A 460 32.68 -6.71 15.66
N ASP A 461 33.32 -7.65 16.37
CA ASP A 461 34.78 -7.86 16.32
C ASP A 461 35.29 -8.23 14.92
N TYR A 462 34.40 -8.65 14.02
CA TYR A 462 34.71 -9.01 12.63
C TYR A 462 34.60 -7.83 11.66
N ILE A 463 34.21 -6.65 12.14
CA ILE A 463 34.11 -5.43 11.35
C ILE A 463 35.48 -4.74 11.28
N ASP A 464 35.84 -4.29 10.07
CA ASP A 464 37.04 -3.50 9.82
C ASP A 464 36.76 -2.02 10.08
N TYR A 465 35.84 -1.45 9.31
CA TYR A 465 35.47 -0.04 9.37
C TYR A 465 34.06 0.24 8.86
N HIS A 466 33.61 1.45 9.15
CA HIS A 466 32.34 2.03 8.76
C HIS A 466 32.55 3.19 7.78
N VAL A 467 31.65 3.34 6.82
CA VAL A 467 31.57 4.47 5.88
C VAL A 467 30.11 4.94 5.81
N GLN A 468 29.88 6.25 5.77
CA GLN A 468 28.54 6.81 5.56
C GLN A 468 28.59 7.90 4.49
N GLY A 469 27.54 7.98 3.70
CA GLY A 469 27.42 8.95 2.62
C GLY A 469 25.98 9.08 2.14
N THR A 470 25.82 9.77 1.02
CA THR A 470 24.52 9.93 0.36
C THR A 470 24.64 9.77 -1.15
N TYR A 471 23.50 9.62 -1.83
CA TYR A 471 23.39 9.67 -3.27
C TYR A 471 22.10 10.37 -3.69
N PHE A 472 22.04 10.86 -4.93
CA PHE A 472 20.80 11.38 -5.49
C PHE A 472 20.00 10.28 -6.20
N SER A 473 18.72 10.19 -5.86
CA SER A 473 17.75 9.32 -6.48
C SER A 473 16.58 10.12 -7.08
N PRO A 474 15.98 9.68 -8.19
CA PRO A 474 14.72 10.25 -8.67
C PRO A 474 13.60 10.05 -7.66
N GLN A 475 12.90 11.13 -7.29
CA GLN A 475 11.63 11.05 -6.58
C GLN A 475 10.48 11.44 -7.50
N LEU A 476 9.50 10.54 -7.61
CA LEU A 476 8.42 10.59 -8.59
C LEU A 476 7.11 11.19 -8.07
N PHE A 477 6.98 11.43 -6.76
CA PHE A 477 5.84 12.13 -6.19
C PHE A 477 6.28 13.29 -5.29
N ASP A 478 5.46 14.34 -5.26
CA ASP A 478 5.69 15.48 -4.39
C ASP A 478 5.09 15.24 -3.00
N ARG A 479 5.77 15.75 -1.96
CA ARG A 479 5.21 15.83 -0.60
C ARG A 479 4.50 17.15 -0.35
N PHE A 480 4.85 18.19 -1.11
CA PHE A 480 4.35 19.55 -0.94
C PHE A 480 3.84 20.12 -2.24
N GLY A 481 2.71 20.82 -2.16
CA GLY A 481 2.19 21.58 -3.29
C GLY A 481 3.00 22.85 -3.56
N PRO A 482 2.65 23.59 -4.63
CA PRO A 482 3.31 24.86 -4.98
C PRO A 482 3.22 25.94 -3.89
N ASP A 483 2.29 25.82 -2.94
CA ASP A 483 2.13 26.71 -1.79
C ASP A 483 2.95 26.28 -0.56
N LYS A 484 3.85 25.29 -0.73
CA LYS A 484 4.66 24.65 0.31
C LYS A 484 3.85 23.96 1.41
N LYS A 485 2.55 23.71 1.19
CA LYS A 485 1.79 22.89 2.13
C LYS A 485 1.91 21.43 1.77
N ARG A 486 1.90 20.59 2.79
CA ARG A 486 1.92 19.15 2.62
C ARG A 486 0.68 18.70 1.86
N LEU A 487 0.88 17.86 0.84
CA LEU A 487 -0.21 17.27 0.08
C LEU A 487 -0.92 16.20 0.91
N PRO A 488 -2.24 16.00 0.71
CA PRO A 488 -2.93 14.81 1.21
C PRO A 488 -2.22 13.53 0.78
N LEU A 489 -2.21 12.49 1.61
CA LEU A 489 -1.49 11.25 1.30
C LEU A 489 -1.97 10.61 -0.01
N ASP A 490 -3.26 10.70 -0.33
CA ASP A 490 -3.83 10.24 -1.59
C ASP A 490 -3.37 11.01 -2.84
N GLU A 491 -2.78 12.20 -2.68
CA GLU A 491 -2.13 12.95 -3.76
C GLU A 491 -0.62 12.66 -3.86
N GLN A 492 -0.04 11.93 -2.90
CA GLN A 492 1.37 11.53 -2.86
C GLN A 492 1.54 10.14 -3.47
N SER A 493 1.33 10.04 -4.78
CA SER A 493 1.43 8.80 -5.57
C SER A 493 2.25 9.01 -6.84
N TRP A 494 2.80 7.92 -7.37
CA TRP A 494 3.51 7.92 -8.65
C TRP A 494 2.59 8.36 -9.78
N PRO A 495 3.13 9.05 -10.80
CA PRO A 495 2.37 9.31 -12.01
C PRO A 495 2.05 7.99 -12.73
N ALA A 496 0.89 7.95 -13.39
CA ALA A 496 0.46 6.79 -14.16
C ALA A 496 1.21 6.68 -15.51
N ASP A 497 1.14 5.49 -16.12
CA ASP A 497 1.59 5.19 -17.48
C ASP A 497 3.08 5.50 -17.74
N LEU A 498 3.96 5.13 -16.81
CA LEU A 498 5.40 5.42 -16.88
C LEU A 498 6.09 4.77 -18.09
N GLU A 499 5.52 3.71 -18.65
CA GLU A 499 5.99 3.07 -19.89
C GLU A 499 5.80 3.96 -21.13
N ARG A 500 4.84 4.90 -21.10
CA ARG A 500 4.41 5.68 -22.27
C ARG A 500 4.63 7.18 -22.14
N THR A 501 4.60 7.70 -20.91
CA THR A 501 4.68 9.13 -20.64
C THR A 501 5.95 9.46 -19.83
N PRO A 502 6.85 10.32 -20.33
CA PRO A 502 7.99 10.78 -19.55
C PRO A 502 7.53 11.41 -18.23
N ALA A 503 8.03 10.89 -17.11
CA ALA A 503 7.73 11.42 -15.80
C ALA A 503 8.69 12.54 -15.42
N THR A 504 8.16 13.51 -14.68
CA THR A 504 9.00 14.48 -13.97
C THR A 504 9.46 13.84 -12.67
N ALA A 505 10.75 13.98 -12.36
CA ALA A 505 11.30 13.57 -11.09
C ALA A 505 12.14 14.70 -10.51
N ARG A 506 12.11 14.86 -9.20
CA ARG A 506 13.04 15.75 -8.47
C ARG A 506 14.19 14.93 -7.89
N ALA A 507 15.35 15.54 -7.72
CA ALA A 507 16.45 14.90 -7.01
C ALA A 507 16.16 14.86 -5.51
N GLU A 508 16.35 13.69 -4.92
CA GLU A 508 16.30 13.52 -3.47
C GLU A 508 17.58 12.89 -2.99
N GLU A 509 18.15 13.44 -1.93
CA GLU A 509 19.39 12.95 -1.34
C GLU A 509 19.11 11.85 -0.33
N ILE A 510 19.61 10.65 -0.59
CA ILE A 510 19.31 9.44 0.19
C ILE A 510 20.56 9.01 0.97
N PRO A 511 20.47 8.81 2.30
CA PRO A 511 21.60 8.34 3.10
C PRO A 511 21.86 6.85 2.93
N PHE A 512 23.12 6.45 3.04
CA PHE A 512 23.52 5.05 3.19
C PHE A 512 24.62 4.90 4.25
N TRP A 513 24.70 3.72 4.85
CA TRP A 513 25.76 3.31 5.77
C TRP A 513 26.30 1.95 5.35
N ILE A 514 27.62 1.89 5.13
CA ILE A 514 28.39 0.70 4.82
C ILE A 514 29.16 0.22 6.06
N VAL A 515 29.13 -1.08 6.29
CA VAL A 515 29.99 -1.79 7.24
C VAL A 515 30.84 -2.79 6.47
N MET A 516 32.15 -2.64 6.58
CA MET A 516 33.11 -3.47 5.87
C MET A 516 33.67 -4.58 6.75
N PRO A 517 33.74 -5.83 6.27
CA PRO A 517 34.35 -6.94 7.00
C PRO A 517 35.87 -6.79 7.02
N ARG A 518 36.47 -7.34 8.08
CA ARG A 518 37.92 -7.50 8.19
C ARG A 518 38.50 -8.22 6.98
N LYS A 519 39.67 -7.76 6.53
CA LYS A 519 40.40 -8.39 5.41
C LYS A 519 40.63 -9.88 5.69
N GLU A 520 40.90 -10.26 6.93
CA GLU A 520 41.20 -11.64 7.34
C GLU A 520 40.01 -12.62 7.16
N THR A 521 38.78 -12.14 7.26
CA THR A 521 37.57 -12.96 7.07
C THR A 521 36.95 -12.81 5.69
N SER A 522 37.41 -11.82 4.92
CA SER A 522 36.87 -11.48 3.61
C SER A 522 37.80 -11.88 2.46
N VAL A 523 37.22 -11.96 1.25
CA VAL A 523 37.96 -12.08 0.00
C VAL A 523 38.86 -10.87 -0.28
N ARG A 524 38.66 -9.75 0.44
CA ARG A 524 39.55 -8.57 0.43
C ARG A 524 41.02 -8.94 0.71
N SER A 525 41.31 -9.95 1.53
CA SER A 525 42.68 -10.45 1.74
C SER A 525 43.39 -10.94 0.46
N LYS A 526 42.62 -11.22 -0.60
CA LYS A 526 43.12 -11.64 -1.92
C LYS A 526 43.13 -10.51 -2.95
N GLY A 527 42.80 -9.28 -2.55
CA GLY A 527 42.62 -8.14 -3.45
C GLY A 527 41.33 -8.23 -4.29
N GLU A 528 40.32 -8.94 -3.80
CA GLU A 528 39.01 -9.07 -4.43
C GLU A 528 37.96 -8.21 -3.72
N MET A 529 36.95 -7.76 -4.47
CA MET A 529 35.84 -6.96 -3.92
C MET A 529 34.95 -7.84 -3.03
N ALA A 530 34.58 -7.37 -1.85
CA ALA A 530 33.71 -8.10 -0.94
C ALA A 530 32.30 -8.28 -1.53
N PRO A 531 31.61 -9.40 -1.27
CA PRO A 531 30.18 -9.52 -1.49
C PRO A 531 29.42 -8.50 -0.64
N VAL A 532 28.33 -7.97 -1.19
CA VAL A 532 27.51 -6.93 -0.56
C VAL A 532 26.15 -7.50 -0.20
N VAL A 533 25.71 -7.25 1.04
CA VAL A 533 24.34 -7.45 1.48
C VAL A 533 23.68 -6.09 1.65
N LEU A 534 22.70 -5.79 0.81
CA LEU A 534 21.77 -4.67 1.01
C LEU A 534 20.77 -5.09 2.08
N LEU A 535 20.87 -4.47 3.25
CA LEU A 535 20.08 -4.80 4.43
C LEU A 535 18.89 -3.84 4.54
N GLY A 536 17.68 -4.33 4.27
CA GLY A 536 16.44 -3.60 4.48
C GLY A 536 15.99 -3.61 5.94
N HIS A 537 15.55 -2.45 6.45
CA HIS A 537 15.07 -2.30 7.82
C HIS A 537 13.56 -2.52 7.98
N GLY A 538 13.10 -2.80 9.21
CA GLY A 538 11.69 -3.00 9.53
C GLY A 538 10.86 -1.70 9.53
N TYR A 539 9.53 -1.85 9.62
CA TYR A 539 8.60 -0.74 9.82
C TYR A 539 8.83 -0.07 11.18
N GLY A 540 8.90 1.26 11.21
CA GLY A 540 9.21 2.03 12.42
C GLY A 540 10.70 2.07 12.77
N SER A 541 11.52 1.28 12.09
CA SER A 541 12.97 1.20 12.31
C SER A 541 13.73 2.12 11.35
N ASN A 542 15.04 1.93 11.18
CA ASN A 542 15.87 2.78 10.32
C ASN A 542 17.15 2.08 9.86
N ARG A 543 17.91 2.75 9.00
CA ARG A 543 19.17 2.22 8.46
C ARG A 543 20.18 1.83 9.54
N ALA A 544 20.26 2.57 10.65
CA ALA A 544 21.33 2.45 11.64
C ALA A 544 21.10 1.28 12.61
N THR A 545 19.89 1.18 13.18
CA THR A 545 19.57 0.13 14.16
C THR A 545 19.70 -1.27 13.53
N GLU A 546 19.23 -1.43 12.30
CA GLU A 546 19.19 -2.75 11.68
C GLU A 546 20.57 -3.15 11.18
N LEU A 547 21.31 -2.21 10.59
CA LEU A 547 22.69 -2.43 10.19
C LEU A 547 23.56 -2.83 11.37
N LEU A 548 23.49 -2.10 12.48
CA LEU A 548 24.26 -2.44 13.68
C LEU A 548 23.78 -3.76 14.31
N GLY A 549 22.53 -4.16 14.14
CA GLY A 549 22.03 -5.47 14.59
C GLY A 549 22.59 -6.67 13.82
N PHE A 550 22.80 -6.54 12.51
CA PHE A 550 23.15 -7.67 11.63
C PHE A 550 24.57 -7.65 11.06
N ALA A 551 25.20 -6.49 10.92
CA ALA A 551 26.44 -6.36 10.15
C ALA A 551 27.61 -7.17 10.73
N GLY A 552 27.69 -7.31 12.06
CA GLY A 552 28.70 -8.17 12.70
C GLY A 552 28.60 -9.64 12.27
N PHE A 553 27.38 -10.18 12.19
CA PHE A 553 27.16 -11.55 11.72
C PHE A 553 27.51 -11.72 10.24
N LEU A 554 27.17 -10.74 9.40
CA LEU A 554 27.53 -10.77 7.98
C LEU A 554 29.05 -10.66 7.77
N ALA A 555 29.72 -9.85 8.60
CA ALA A 555 31.16 -9.67 8.56
C ALA A 555 31.94 -10.93 8.98
N GLN A 556 31.38 -11.78 9.85
CA GLN A 556 31.93 -13.11 10.15
C GLN A 556 32.06 -13.99 8.90
N PHE A 557 31.17 -13.81 7.93
CA PHE A 557 31.20 -14.50 6.64
C PHE A 557 31.93 -13.71 5.55
N GLY A 558 32.63 -12.63 5.92
CA GLY A 558 33.42 -11.83 4.98
C GLY A 558 32.60 -10.96 4.03
N MET A 559 31.33 -10.70 4.35
CA MET A 559 30.41 -9.89 3.55
C MET A 559 30.31 -8.46 4.08
N ALA A 560 30.28 -7.49 3.18
CA ALA A 560 29.95 -6.11 3.48
C ALA A 560 28.43 -5.96 3.63
N ALA A 561 28.00 -5.10 4.55
CA ALA A 561 26.59 -4.78 4.75
C ALA A 561 26.36 -3.30 4.42
N ILE A 562 25.33 -3.01 3.64
CA ILE A 562 24.91 -1.65 3.32
C ILE A 562 23.45 -1.49 3.71
N SER A 563 23.13 -0.42 4.42
CA SER A 563 21.76 -0.09 4.78
C SER A 563 21.44 1.35 4.36
N THR A 564 20.21 1.58 3.92
CA THR A 564 19.67 2.88 3.52
C THR A 564 18.26 3.02 4.07
N ASP A 565 17.76 4.26 4.21
CA ASP A 565 16.40 4.47 4.69
C ASP A 565 15.40 4.35 3.55
N ASN A 566 14.33 3.60 3.80
CA ASN A 566 13.13 3.66 2.99
C ASN A 566 12.52 5.07 3.07
N VAL A 567 11.58 5.36 2.16
CA VAL A 567 10.81 6.60 2.20
C VAL A 567 10.20 6.80 3.60
N SER A 568 10.27 8.04 4.09
CA SER A 568 9.79 8.46 5.42
C SER A 568 10.50 7.88 6.65
N HIS A 569 11.54 7.08 6.48
CA HIS A 569 12.27 6.52 7.62
C HIS A 569 13.52 7.36 7.95
N GLY A 570 13.96 7.27 9.20
CA GLY A 570 15.15 7.95 9.70
C GLY A 570 15.38 7.64 11.17
N VAL A 571 16.46 8.17 11.75
CA VAL A 571 16.90 7.80 13.11
C VAL A 571 16.16 8.67 14.14
N PRO A 572 15.24 8.11 14.96
CA PRO A 572 14.39 8.90 15.87
C PRO A 572 15.18 9.25 17.14
N VAL A 573 15.80 10.42 17.18
CA VAL A 573 16.60 10.89 18.33
C VAL A 573 16.13 12.27 18.77
N THR A 574 15.67 12.38 20.02
CA THR A 574 15.17 13.65 20.57
C THR A 574 16.29 14.68 20.71
N PRO A 575 15.98 15.99 20.75
CA PRO A 575 17.00 17.02 20.94
C PRO A 575 17.93 16.80 22.15
N GLU A 576 17.39 16.37 23.29
CA GLU A 576 18.19 16.09 24.49
C GLU A 576 19.13 14.89 24.30
N GLN A 577 18.68 13.85 23.59
CA GLN A 577 19.51 12.70 23.26
C GLN A 577 20.61 13.09 22.26
N GLN A 578 20.30 13.94 21.28
CA GLN A 578 21.28 14.46 20.33
C GLN A 578 22.42 15.20 21.05
N ASP A 579 22.09 16.08 22.00
CA ASP A 579 23.09 16.80 22.81
C ASP A 579 23.98 15.83 23.61
N MET A 580 23.37 14.83 24.24
CA MET A 580 24.09 13.80 24.99
C MET A 580 25.03 13.00 24.09
N PHE A 581 24.55 12.54 22.94
CA PHE A 581 25.35 11.75 21.99
C PHE A 581 26.47 12.57 21.36
N ARG A 582 26.21 13.82 20.99
CA ARG A 582 27.25 14.75 20.50
C ARG A 582 28.36 14.93 21.54
N LEU A 583 28.03 15.13 22.81
CA LEU A 583 29.05 15.24 23.88
C LEU A 583 29.87 13.95 24.03
N LEU A 584 29.22 12.78 24.00
CA LEU A 584 29.88 11.48 24.09
C LEU A 584 30.86 11.27 22.92
N MET A 585 30.38 11.53 21.70
CA MET A 585 31.12 11.38 20.45
C MET A 585 32.28 12.38 20.38
N LYS A 586 32.07 13.62 20.81
CA LYS A 586 33.11 14.65 20.90
C LYS A 586 34.28 14.24 21.78
N ASN A 587 34.02 13.66 22.96
CA ASN A 587 35.06 13.17 23.84
C ASN A 587 35.88 12.02 23.22
N ALA A 588 35.31 11.30 22.26
CA ALA A 588 35.99 10.25 21.50
C ALA A 588 36.68 10.76 20.21
N GLY A 589 36.49 12.04 19.84
CA GLY A 589 36.94 12.60 18.56
C GLY A 589 36.07 12.19 17.37
N LEU A 590 34.84 11.74 17.62
CA LEU A 590 33.90 11.18 16.64
C LEU A 590 32.67 12.08 16.41
N GLU A 591 32.67 13.31 16.92
CA GLU A 591 31.55 14.27 16.77
C GLU A 591 31.02 14.37 15.32
N PRO A 592 31.87 14.41 14.26
CA PRO A 592 31.39 14.48 12.87
C PRO A 592 30.49 13.32 12.44
N ALA A 593 30.67 12.11 12.98
CA ALA A 593 29.80 10.97 12.63
C ALA A 593 28.34 11.18 13.06
N MET A 594 28.05 12.08 13.99
CA MET A 594 26.67 12.40 14.37
C MET A 594 25.89 13.02 13.21
N ASP A 595 26.53 13.84 12.39
CA ASP A 595 25.87 14.47 11.24
C ASP A 595 25.50 13.41 10.20
N ALA A 596 26.35 12.39 10.03
CA ALA A 596 26.08 11.26 9.13
C ALA A 596 24.93 10.36 9.63
N VAL A 597 24.90 10.06 10.94
CA VAL A 597 23.87 9.21 11.56
C VAL A 597 22.51 9.91 11.62
N LEU A 598 22.49 11.21 11.88
CA LEU A 598 21.26 11.99 12.00
C LEU A 598 20.73 12.51 10.66
N PHE A 599 21.51 12.42 9.57
CA PHE A 599 21.02 12.81 8.25
C PHE A 599 19.77 11.99 7.87
N THR A 600 18.73 12.70 7.45
CA THR A 600 17.48 12.12 6.96
C THR A 600 17.36 12.36 5.45
N ARG A 601 16.59 11.51 4.78
CA ARG A 601 16.29 11.63 3.36
C ARG A 601 15.81 13.05 3.01
N GLY A 602 16.38 13.61 1.95
CA GLY A 602 16.10 14.96 1.48
C GLY A 602 16.90 16.05 2.20
N GLY A 603 17.32 15.83 3.46
CA GLY A 603 17.96 16.84 4.28
C GLY A 603 17.00 17.93 4.77
N ASP A 604 17.54 19.07 5.21
CA ASP A 604 16.78 20.30 5.53
C ASP A 604 16.85 21.25 4.32
N VAL A 605 16.05 20.96 3.29
CA VAL A 605 16.18 21.60 1.97
C VAL A 605 15.83 23.09 2.01
N ASP A 606 14.96 23.53 2.92
CA ASP A 606 14.54 24.93 3.01
C ASP A 606 15.01 25.68 4.27
N GLY A 607 15.80 25.02 5.12
CA GLY A 607 16.51 25.64 6.24
C GLY A 607 15.56 26.07 7.36
N ASP A 608 14.36 25.51 7.40
CA ASP A 608 13.37 25.79 8.43
C ASP A 608 13.53 24.87 9.66
N GLY A 609 14.42 23.88 9.56
CA GLY A 609 14.73 22.92 10.62
C GLY A 609 13.71 21.79 10.75
N ILE A 610 12.77 21.65 9.81
CA ILE A 610 11.75 20.61 9.79
C ILE A 610 12.05 19.63 8.66
N HIS A 611 12.33 18.38 9.03
CA HIS A 611 12.55 17.32 8.05
C HIS A 611 11.22 16.74 7.56
N ASP A 612 11.19 16.25 6.31
CA ASP A 612 10.00 15.62 5.70
C ASP A 612 9.48 14.40 6.47
N GLN A 613 10.27 13.92 7.43
CA GLN A 613 9.99 12.79 8.30
C GLN A 613 9.65 13.21 9.74
N ASP A 614 9.74 14.49 10.11
CA ASP A 614 9.20 15.04 11.37
C ASP A 614 7.80 15.59 11.09
N LEU A 615 6.80 14.71 11.19
CA LEU A 615 5.45 14.97 10.72
C LEU A 615 4.61 15.71 11.76
N ASP A 616 4.89 15.51 13.05
CA ASP A 616 4.24 16.22 14.16
C ASP A 616 4.97 17.51 14.59
N ARG A 617 6.20 17.73 14.07
CA ARG A 617 7.03 18.91 14.28
C ARG A 617 7.55 19.04 15.71
N ASP A 618 7.84 17.92 16.37
CA ASP A 618 8.41 17.90 17.71
C ASP A 618 9.95 17.99 17.72
N GLY A 619 10.60 17.96 16.54
CA GLY A 619 12.05 17.96 16.37
C GLY A 619 12.67 16.57 16.32
N THR A 620 11.87 15.51 16.33
CA THR A 620 12.25 14.11 16.22
C THR A 620 11.73 13.53 14.90
N THR A 621 12.48 12.59 14.32
CA THR A 621 12.01 11.88 13.14
C THR A 621 10.93 10.85 13.49
N ASP A 622 9.77 10.95 12.85
CA ASP A 622 8.68 9.97 12.87
C ASP A 622 8.96 8.83 11.88
N SER A 623 9.89 7.95 12.24
CA SER A 623 10.38 6.94 11.30
C SER A 623 9.26 6.05 10.76
N GLY A 624 8.97 6.18 9.48
CA GLY A 624 8.06 5.32 8.73
C GLY A 624 6.58 5.46 9.04
N VAL A 625 6.13 6.43 9.85
CA VAL A 625 4.74 6.45 10.36
C VAL A 625 3.67 6.61 9.27
N ASP A 626 4.00 7.21 8.12
CA ASP A 626 3.13 7.34 6.94
C ASP A 626 3.39 6.25 5.88
N PHE A 627 4.22 5.25 6.17
CA PHE A 627 4.52 4.17 5.22
C PHE A 627 3.35 3.19 5.05
N TRP A 628 2.80 2.70 6.17
CA TRP A 628 1.57 1.89 6.21
C TRP A 628 0.40 2.78 6.56
N THR A 629 -0.57 2.91 5.66
CA THR A 629 -1.74 3.77 5.87
C THR A 629 -2.97 3.21 5.18
N ALA A 630 -4.16 3.73 5.51
CA ALA A 630 -5.37 3.46 4.74
C ALA A 630 -5.23 3.82 3.24
N TYR A 631 -4.41 4.82 2.89
CA TYR A 631 -4.26 5.33 1.53
C TYR A 631 -3.46 4.35 0.65
N LEU A 632 -4.17 3.41 0.02
CA LEU A 632 -3.58 2.26 -0.68
C LEU A 632 -2.53 2.62 -1.74
N PHE A 633 -2.79 3.65 -2.55
CA PHE A 633 -1.86 4.11 -3.59
C PHE A 633 -0.62 4.79 -3.02
N HIS A 634 -0.77 5.54 -1.92
CA HIS A 634 0.35 6.11 -1.19
C HIS A 634 1.25 5.00 -0.66
N MET A 635 0.68 4.02 0.05
CA MET A 635 1.42 2.87 0.57
C MET A 635 2.15 2.11 -0.54
N ARG A 636 1.45 1.81 -1.66
CA ARG A 636 2.05 1.18 -2.84
C ARG A 636 3.25 1.98 -3.33
N ASP A 637 3.11 3.29 -3.45
CA ASP A 637 4.13 4.13 -4.06
C ASP A 637 5.27 4.51 -3.09
N MET A 638 5.07 4.43 -1.77
CA MET A 638 6.17 4.42 -0.79
C MET A 638 7.10 3.22 -1.01
N MET A 639 6.51 2.04 -1.25
CA MET A 639 7.27 0.83 -1.58
C MET A 639 7.93 0.97 -2.95
N ARG A 640 7.20 1.50 -3.94
CA ARG A 640 7.74 1.72 -5.29
C ARG A 640 8.98 2.61 -5.29
N GLN A 641 8.84 3.75 -4.64
CA GLN A 641 9.90 4.73 -4.51
C GLN A 641 11.10 4.18 -3.73
N SER A 642 10.88 3.49 -2.62
CA SER A 642 11.99 2.91 -1.84
C SER A 642 12.81 1.92 -2.67
N ALA A 643 12.17 1.07 -3.50
CA ALA A 643 12.92 0.13 -4.33
C ALA A 643 13.66 0.82 -5.48
N LEU A 644 13.12 1.91 -6.03
CA LEU A 644 13.84 2.74 -7.01
C LEU A 644 15.12 3.34 -6.42
N ASP A 645 15.11 3.74 -5.15
CA ASP A 645 16.30 4.24 -4.46
C ASP A 645 17.37 3.14 -4.33
N TYR A 646 16.98 1.91 -3.98
CA TYR A 646 17.88 0.76 -3.98
C TYR A 646 18.45 0.45 -5.37
N MET A 647 17.64 0.52 -6.44
CA MET A 647 18.15 0.31 -7.82
C MET A 647 19.21 1.35 -8.18
N GLN A 648 18.98 2.61 -7.82
CA GLN A 648 19.97 3.67 -8.05
C GLN A 648 21.25 3.42 -7.24
N LEU A 649 21.14 2.98 -5.98
CA LEU A 649 22.30 2.59 -5.16
C LEU A 649 23.08 1.42 -5.79
N ILE A 650 22.39 0.38 -6.28
CA ILE A 650 23.00 -0.75 -6.99
C ILE A 650 23.73 -0.26 -8.23
N ARG A 651 23.10 0.59 -9.04
CA ARG A 651 23.72 1.19 -10.24
C ARG A 651 24.97 2.00 -9.89
N ILE A 652 24.97 2.72 -8.77
CA ILE A 652 26.15 3.45 -8.27
C ILE A 652 27.27 2.49 -7.90
N ILE A 653 27.00 1.44 -7.13
CA ILE A 653 27.98 0.41 -6.74
C ILE A 653 28.58 -0.24 -7.99
N ARG A 654 27.75 -0.55 -8.99
CA ARG A 654 28.20 -1.14 -10.26
C ARG A 654 29.13 -0.24 -11.07
N SER A 655 29.09 1.06 -10.83
CA SER A 655 29.99 2.03 -11.47
C SER A 655 31.42 2.05 -10.90
N TRP A 656 31.67 1.35 -9.79
CA TRP A 656 32.98 1.23 -9.17
C TRP A 656 33.76 0.06 -9.81
N ASP A 657 34.39 0.35 -10.95
CA ASP A 657 34.97 -0.64 -11.85
C ASP A 657 36.48 -0.87 -11.69
N GLY A 658 37.13 -0.15 -10.76
CA GLY A 658 38.58 -0.16 -10.59
C GLY A 658 39.32 0.82 -11.50
N THR A 659 38.61 1.63 -12.28
CA THR A 659 39.18 2.74 -13.07
C THR A 659 38.57 4.08 -12.70
N ARG A 660 37.28 4.10 -12.33
CA ARG A 660 36.58 5.27 -11.83
C ARG A 660 37.23 5.79 -10.55
N ARG A 661 37.31 7.11 -10.42
CA ARG A 661 37.86 7.81 -9.25
C ARG A 661 36.76 8.55 -8.49
N TRP A 662 37.00 8.86 -7.23
CA TRP A 662 36.07 9.70 -6.47
C TRP A 662 35.93 11.07 -7.11
N GLU A 663 34.68 11.49 -7.25
CA GLU A 663 34.26 12.81 -7.71
C GLU A 663 33.15 13.25 -6.76
N LEU A 664 33.41 14.23 -5.87
CA LEU A 664 32.40 14.80 -4.98
C LEU A 664 32.38 16.32 -5.08
N ASP A 665 31.20 16.90 -4.87
CA ASP A 665 31.03 18.35 -4.74
C ASP A 665 31.22 18.74 -3.27
N LEU A 666 32.48 19.02 -2.88
CA LEU A 666 32.85 19.25 -1.48
C LEU A 666 32.38 20.62 -0.95
N ASP A 667 32.23 21.62 -1.83
CA ASP A 667 31.85 22.98 -1.45
C ASP A 667 30.41 23.34 -1.82
N GLY A 668 29.69 22.44 -2.47
CA GLY A 668 28.30 22.61 -2.87
C GLY A 668 28.14 23.60 -4.04
N ASP A 669 29.18 23.83 -4.83
CA ASP A 669 29.16 24.78 -5.95
C ASP A 669 28.62 24.17 -7.26
N GLY A 670 28.29 22.88 -7.26
CA GLY A 670 27.81 22.12 -8.40
C GLY A 670 28.93 21.55 -9.29
N LYS A 671 30.20 21.71 -8.91
CA LYS A 671 31.35 21.08 -9.57
C LYS A 671 31.89 19.94 -8.72
N TYR A 672 32.41 18.93 -9.40
CA TYR A 672 32.91 17.73 -8.75
C TYR A 672 34.44 17.79 -8.71
N ASP A 673 34.98 17.64 -7.51
CA ASP A 673 36.41 17.56 -7.24
C ASP A 673 36.86 16.11 -7.15
N GLN A 674 38.07 15.85 -7.66
CA GLN A 674 38.73 14.57 -7.45
C GLN A 674 39.27 14.48 -6.02
N ILE A 675 39.04 13.34 -5.36
CA ILE A 675 39.34 13.19 -3.93
C ILE A 675 40.40 12.14 -3.67
N ASP A 676 41.36 12.56 -2.88
CA ASP A 676 42.29 11.75 -2.11
C ASP A 676 41.68 11.57 -0.72
N VAL A 677 41.06 10.41 -0.48
CA VAL A 677 40.32 10.13 0.76
C VAL A 677 41.27 9.88 1.92
N ASN A 678 42.49 9.40 1.66
CA ASN A 678 43.46 9.04 2.69
C ASN A 678 44.50 10.15 2.99
N GLY A 679 44.60 11.16 2.12
CA GLY A 679 45.50 12.31 2.23
C GLY A 679 46.95 12.03 1.83
N ASP A 680 47.22 10.99 1.03
CA ASP A 680 48.57 10.57 0.64
C ASP A 680 49.13 11.28 -0.61
N GLY A 681 48.31 12.11 -1.25
CA GLY A 681 48.62 12.85 -2.47
C GLY A 681 48.21 12.14 -3.77
N VAL A 682 47.54 11.00 -3.70
CA VAL A 682 47.01 10.24 -4.83
C VAL A 682 45.48 10.27 -4.80
N ILE A 683 44.85 10.57 -5.94
CA ILE A 683 43.40 10.48 -6.04
C ILE A 683 42.97 9.01 -5.93
N ASP A 684 41.98 8.71 -5.12
CA ASP A 684 41.57 7.32 -4.86
C ASP A 684 40.52 6.81 -5.87
N LEU A 685 40.42 5.48 -5.97
CA LEU A 685 39.42 4.81 -6.79
C LEU A 685 38.05 4.88 -6.13
N ALA A 686 37.00 5.04 -6.92
CA ALA A 686 35.64 4.93 -6.41
C ALA A 686 35.39 3.48 -5.93
N GLY A 687 34.85 3.35 -4.72
CA GLY A 687 34.69 2.06 -4.02
C GLY A 687 35.92 1.57 -3.27
N ASP A 688 37.07 2.25 -3.36
CA ASP A 688 38.23 2.09 -2.46
C ASP A 688 38.11 3.14 -1.34
N PHE A 689 37.60 2.72 -0.19
CA PHE A 689 37.29 3.66 0.89
C PHE A 689 38.48 3.84 1.84
N ASP A 690 39.27 2.79 2.07
CA ASP A 690 40.44 2.86 2.94
C ASP A 690 41.68 3.45 2.23
N GLY A 691 41.62 3.60 0.90
CA GLY A 691 42.63 4.25 0.07
C GLY A 691 43.88 3.39 -0.09
N ASP A 692 43.74 2.06 -0.08
CA ASP A 692 44.89 1.14 -0.20
C ASP A 692 45.24 0.81 -1.67
N GLY A 693 44.49 1.36 -2.62
CA GLY A 693 44.62 1.15 -4.06
C GLY A 693 43.80 -0.04 -4.59
N ILE A 694 43.02 -0.71 -3.74
CA ILE A 694 42.16 -1.84 -4.10
C ILE A 694 40.70 -1.47 -3.82
N VAL A 695 39.86 -1.60 -4.84
CA VAL A 695 38.41 -1.39 -4.68
C VAL A 695 37.82 -2.43 -3.71
N ASP A 696 37.19 -1.95 -2.65
CA ASP A 696 36.63 -2.75 -1.57
C ASP A 696 35.34 -3.45 -1.97
N ILE A 697 34.44 -2.72 -2.63
CA ILE A 697 33.17 -3.18 -3.18
C ILE A 697 32.93 -2.48 -4.51
N GLY A 698 32.25 -3.13 -5.46
CA GLY A 698 31.97 -2.48 -6.73
C GLY A 698 31.37 -3.38 -7.81
N SER A 699 31.76 -3.11 -9.06
CA SER A 699 31.26 -3.79 -10.28
C SER A 699 31.29 -5.32 -10.23
N ARG A 700 32.23 -5.92 -9.49
CA ARG A 700 32.38 -7.39 -9.40
C ARG A 700 31.90 -7.98 -8.07
N SER A 701 31.37 -7.17 -7.16
CA SER A 701 30.77 -7.67 -5.92
C SER A 701 29.48 -8.43 -6.21
N PRO A 702 29.31 -9.68 -5.75
CA PRO A 702 27.97 -10.27 -5.68
C PRO A 702 27.08 -9.38 -4.80
N ILE A 703 25.81 -9.18 -5.19
CA ILE A 703 24.86 -8.37 -4.43
C ILE A 703 23.71 -9.25 -3.97
N TYR A 704 23.49 -9.28 -2.66
CA TYR A 704 22.38 -9.95 -2.02
C TYR A 704 21.47 -8.93 -1.34
N VAL A 705 20.18 -9.24 -1.20
CA VAL A 705 19.25 -8.40 -0.44
C VAL A 705 18.68 -9.21 0.73
N MET A 706 18.75 -8.66 1.94
CA MET A 706 18.26 -9.30 3.16
C MET A 706 17.44 -8.30 3.96
N GLY A 707 16.39 -8.74 4.65
CA GLY A 707 15.69 -7.87 5.59
C GLY A 707 14.58 -8.58 6.34
N GLY A 708 14.22 -8.01 7.49
CA GLY A 708 13.11 -8.46 8.33
C GLY A 708 11.87 -7.58 8.17
N SER A 709 10.67 -8.16 8.22
CA SER A 709 9.40 -7.42 8.16
C SER A 709 9.33 -6.58 6.87
N LEU A 710 9.23 -5.25 6.96
CA LEU A 710 9.30 -4.34 5.80
C LEU A 710 10.55 -4.59 4.94
N GLY A 711 11.71 -4.81 5.54
CA GLY A 711 12.93 -5.15 4.81
C GLY A 711 12.82 -6.48 4.06
N GLY A 712 12.04 -7.42 4.58
CA GLY A 712 11.74 -8.69 3.91
C GLY A 712 10.82 -8.51 2.70
N ILE A 713 9.83 -7.63 2.83
CA ILE A 713 8.98 -7.21 1.70
C ILE A 713 9.85 -6.56 0.61
N MET A 714 10.70 -5.60 0.98
CA MET A 714 11.61 -4.95 0.03
C MET A 714 12.58 -5.93 -0.63
N ALA A 715 13.06 -6.94 0.09
CA ALA A 715 13.89 -8.01 -0.49
C ALA A 715 13.15 -8.78 -1.59
N THR A 716 11.87 -9.14 -1.37
CA THR A 716 11.07 -9.80 -2.42
C THR A 716 10.81 -8.88 -3.62
N THR A 717 10.50 -7.61 -3.38
CA THR A 717 10.27 -6.62 -4.43
C THR A 717 11.53 -6.44 -5.29
N LEU A 718 12.68 -6.19 -4.66
CA LEU A 718 13.95 -5.99 -5.37
C LEU A 718 14.41 -7.23 -6.12
N GLY A 719 14.28 -8.42 -5.52
CA GLY A 719 14.64 -9.67 -6.18
C GLY A 719 13.80 -9.98 -7.42
N GLY A 720 12.58 -9.45 -7.51
CA GLY A 720 11.71 -9.62 -8.67
C GLY A 720 12.02 -8.68 -9.84
N ILE A 721 12.72 -7.56 -9.59
CA ILE A 721 12.83 -6.44 -10.55
C ILE A 721 14.26 -6.04 -10.91
N GLU A 722 15.24 -6.29 -10.05
CA GLU A 722 16.64 -5.90 -10.26
C GLU A 722 17.54 -7.12 -10.55
N PRO A 723 17.85 -7.40 -11.83
CA PRO A 723 18.76 -8.44 -12.28
C PRO A 723 20.15 -8.48 -11.63
N GLU A 724 20.63 -7.35 -11.09
CA GLU A 724 21.93 -7.31 -10.41
C GLU A 724 21.91 -7.96 -9.01
N VAL A 725 20.73 -8.37 -8.51
CA VAL A 725 20.57 -9.09 -7.25
C VAL A 725 20.71 -10.60 -7.48
N ASP A 726 21.74 -11.19 -6.90
CA ASP A 726 22.08 -12.62 -7.04
C ASP A 726 21.23 -13.54 -6.14
N ALA A 727 20.81 -13.05 -4.96
CA ALA A 727 19.98 -13.79 -4.02
C ALA A 727 19.23 -12.87 -3.05
N ILE A 728 18.08 -13.35 -2.57
CA ILE A 728 17.26 -12.65 -1.58
C ILE A 728 17.05 -13.50 -0.32
N ILE A 729 17.01 -12.84 0.84
CA ILE A 729 16.73 -13.42 2.15
C ILE A 729 15.58 -12.64 2.80
N PRO A 730 14.32 -12.91 2.39
CA PRO A 730 13.16 -12.25 2.96
C PRO A 730 12.76 -12.91 4.29
N ILE A 731 13.03 -12.23 5.41
CA ILE A 731 12.65 -12.69 6.75
C ILE A 731 11.29 -12.07 7.10
N ALA A 732 10.26 -12.90 7.24
CA ALA A 732 8.90 -12.44 7.51
C ALA A 732 8.42 -11.36 6.51
N GLY A 733 8.71 -11.54 5.22
CA GLY A 733 8.36 -10.61 4.15
C GLY A 733 6.88 -10.57 3.75
N ALA A 734 6.00 -11.15 4.58
CA ALA A 734 4.57 -11.32 4.36
C ALA A 734 4.19 -12.06 3.06
N GLY A 735 2.88 -12.27 2.88
CA GLY A 735 2.24 -12.70 1.65
C GLY A 735 0.84 -12.09 1.63
N ARG A 736 0.46 -11.44 0.52
CA ARG A 736 -0.75 -10.57 0.40
C ARG A 736 -0.70 -9.37 1.34
N LEU A 737 -0.25 -8.22 0.83
CA LEU A 737 -0.08 -7.00 1.65
C LEU A 737 -1.40 -6.49 2.26
N MET A 738 -2.55 -6.78 1.66
CA MET A 738 -3.86 -6.45 2.25
C MET A 738 -4.12 -7.25 3.54
N ASP A 739 -3.71 -8.52 3.60
CA ASP A 739 -3.90 -9.37 4.78
C ASP A 739 -3.00 -8.89 5.94
N VAL A 740 -1.84 -8.29 5.63
CA VAL A 740 -0.97 -7.64 6.62
C VAL A 740 -1.72 -6.52 7.32
N GLY A 741 -2.44 -5.66 6.59
CA GLY A 741 -3.21 -4.56 7.18
C GLY A 741 -4.26 -5.06 8.18
N ASN A 742 -4.99 -6.12 7.82
CA ASN A 742 -6.11 -6.63 8.62
C ASN A 742 -5.67 -7.45 9.84
N ARG A 743 -4.53 -8.15 9.75
CA ARG A 743 -4.11 -9.15 10.75
C ARG A 743 -2.81 -8.80 11.48
N SER A 744 -2.22 -7.64 11.20
CA SER A 744 -0.96 -7.23 11.83
C SER A 744 -1.11 -7.10 13.34
N LEU A 745 -0.17 -7.71 14.06
CA LEU A 745 0.05 -7.47 15.49
C LEU A 745 1.00 -6.32 15.77
N GLN A 746 1.68 -5.82 14.73
CA GLN A 746 2.65 -4.74 14.84
C GLN A 746 1.92 -3.45 15.17
N GLY A 747 2.25 -2.85 16.32
CA GLY A 747 1.75 -1.53 16.69
C GLY A 747 2.00 -0.51 15.58
N GLY A 748 1.07 0.42 15.41
CA GLY A 748 1.08 1.41 14.34
C GLY A 748 0.29 0.99 13.11
N VAL A 749 0.36 -0.29 12.70
CA VAL A 749 -0.32 -0.76 11.48
C VAL A 749 -1.85 -0.78 11.63
N PRO A 750 -2.45 -1.45 12.65
CA PRO A 750 -3.90 -1.40 12.83
C PRO A 750 -4.45 0.02 13.00
N GLN A 751 -3.71 0.90 13.66
CA GLN A 751 -4.09 2.29 13.85
C GLN A 751 -4.10 3.03 12.50
N ALA A 752 -2.99 2.99 11.77
CA ALA A 752 -2.81 3.77 10.54
C ALA A 752 -3.67 3.26 9.36
N VAL A 753 -3.99 1.96 9.34
CA VAL A 753 -4.77 1.29 8.30
C VAL A 753 -6.25 1.19 8.68
N LEU A 754 -6.59 0.53 9.79
CA LEU A 754 -7.97 0.17 10.11
C LEU A 754 -8.70 1.28 10.85
N LEU A 755 -8.14 1.78 11.97
CA LEU A 755 -8.80 2.82 12.76
C LEU A 755 -8.96 4.13 11.99
N ARG A 756 -8.05 4.42 11.06
CA ARG A 756 -8.18 5.54 10.15
C ARG A 756 -9.39 5.41 9.21
N VAL A 757 -9.71 4.20 8.75
CA VAL A 757 -10.89 3.95 7.90
C VAL A 757 -12.18 3.99 8.70
N MET A 758 -12.18 3.45 9.92
CA MET A 758 -13.32 3.52 10.85
C MET A 758 -13.69 4.97 11.21
N GLY A 759 -12.72 5.89 11.12
CA GLY A 759 -12.93 7.32 11.31
C GLY A 759 -12.75 7.76 12.77
N PRO A 760 -13.11 9.01 13.10
CA PRO A 760 -13.07 9.46 14.49
C PRO A 760 -14.13 8.72 15.30
N LEU A 761 -13.71 8.08 16.39
CA LEU A 761 -14.61 7.42 17.34
C LEU A 761 -15.04 8.42 18.42
N TYR A 762 -16.34 8.56 18.67
CA TYR A 762 -16.86 9.41 19.75
C TYR A 762 -17.06 8.57 21.01
N LEU A 763 -16.24 8.80 22.03
CA LEU A 763 -16.17 7.95 23.21
C LEU A 763 -16.59 8.71 24.47
N ALA A 764 -17.31 8.00 25.34
CA ALA A 764 -17.69 8.47 26.68
C ALA A 764 -17.13 7.51 27.74
N THR A 765 -16.13 7.95 28.48
CA THR A 765 -15.46 7.14 29.51
C THR A 765 -15.83 7.63 30.90
N MET A 766 -16.39 6.74 31.72
CA MET A 766 -16.65 7.04 33.13
C MET A 766 -15.32 7.16 33.89
N GLN A 767 -15.14 8.25 34.62
CA GLN A 767 -13.97 8.50 35.46
C GLN A 767 -14.22 7.99 36.89
N ASP A 768 -13.15 7.77 37.65
CA ASP A 768 -13.21 7.28 39.04
C ASP A 768 -14.01 8.22 39.98
N ASP A 769 -14.10 9.51 39.63
CA ASP A 769 -14.86 10.50 40.41
C ASP A 769 -16.36 10.53 40.06
N GLY A 770 -16.82 9.62 39.19
CA GLY A 770 -18.20 9.52 38.72
C GLY A 770 -18.56 10.53 37.62
N THR A 771 -17.62 11.32 37.12
CA THR A 771 -17.82 12.17 35.93
C THR A 771 -17.63 11.37 34.64
N THR A 772 -18.16 11.86 33.54
CA THR A 772 -17.99 11.25 32.20
C THR A 772 -17.10 12.14 31.36
N ARG A 773 -15.98 11.58 30.88
CA ARG A 773 -15.13 12.22 29.89
C ARG A 773 -15.66 11.87 28.51
N ILE A 774 -16.18 12.87 27.81
CA ILE A 774 -16.49 12.77 26.38
C ILE A 774 -15.25 13.23 25.62
N HIS A 775 -14.84 12.46 24.62
CA HIS A 775 -13.73 12.79 23.74
C HIS A 775 -13.93 12.13 22.37
N SER A 776 -13.31 12.70 21.35
CA SER A 776 -13.17 12.09 20.04
C SER A 776 -11.82 11.42 19.96
N GLN A 777 -11.78 10.11 19.81
CA GLN A 777 -10.55 9.39 19.50
C GLN A 777 -10.32 9.40 17.99
N VAL A 778 -9.17 9.89 17.57
CA VAL A 778 -8.76 9.92 16.16
C VAL A 778 -7.48 9.13 15.96
N THR A 779 -7.14 8.83 14.70
CA THR A 779 -5.82 8.33 14.34
C THR A 779 -4.92 9.51 13.94
N GLU A 780 -3.96 9.83 14.79
CA GLU A 780 -2.88 10.77 14.50
C GLU A 780 -1.65 9.97 14.05
N LEU A 781 -1.20 10.16 12.81
CA LEU A 781 -0.12 9.37 12.18
C LEU A 781 -0.39 7.86 12.24
N ASN A 782 0.24 7.13 13.17
CA ASN A 782 0.02 5.72 13.42
C ASN A 782 -0.37 5.43 14.88
N SER A 783 -0.83 6.44 15.61
CA SER A 783 -1.22 6.36 17.01
C SER A 783 -2.66 6.82 17.23
N LYS A 784 -3.25 6.42 18.36
CA LYS A 784 -4.55 6.95 18.81
C LYS A 784 -4.31 8.28 19.52
N ALA A 785 -5.14 9.27 19.23
CA ALA A 785 -5.13 10.57 19.91
C ALA A 785 -6.54 10.93 20.40
N ASP A 786 -6.65 11.34 21.65
CA ASP A 786 -7.91 11.80 22.24
C ASP A 786 -8.03 13.31 22.13
N ILE A 787 -9.02 13.78 21.39
CA ILE A 787 -9.34 15.20 21.24
C ILE A 787 -10.60 15.52 22.05
N PRO A 788 -10.65 16.64 22.79
CA PRO A 788 -11.83 17.06 23.55
C PRO A 788 -13.13 17.18 22.73
#